data_AF-A0AAC9HN37-F1
#
_entry.id   AF-A0AAC9HN37-F1
#
_cell.length_a   1.000
_cell.length_b   1.000
_cell.length_c   1.000
_cell.angle_alpha   90.00
_cell.angle_beta   90.00
_cell.angle_gamma   90.00
#
_symmetry.space_group_name_H-M   'P 1'
#
loop_
_entity.id
_entity.type
_entity.pdbx_description
1 polymer ?
#
loop_
_entity_poly.entity_id
_entity_poly.type
_entity_poly.pdbx_seq_one_letter_code
_entity_poly.pdbx_strand_id
1 'polypeptide(L)'
;MQRPGDRESKSQQKITQTRVRADRDVIGHQEIHQLNVTQAATLPVDRAVNSAYLEHVRVLAPVQLEGREEELATLTRFCTSESTADSYLVWRADAWSGKSALLSWFVLHPPPGVHVVSFFVTSSLPHQNNRQSFVENVLEQLYDLVDEPPLANLTDAKRETHFRRLLTAVATKFHQRGEHFTLVVDGLDEDRGVDGSADAHSIAALLPDTGVRVVVASRAVHDLPTDVPPGHPLQSATIEALSPSPRAAVVREAMTRDLKRLLGGTNSHRDLLGFITASGGGLSSRDLAELTGTSVWQVEDQLRTADGRSFTRRPGFLPVYLMAHAELLILATEMLGPQLESYRQRLHTWADSYRLRHWPSDTPSYLLHGYVQTLVATDDRSKLLTYVTDPRRQNLMLTVTGHDDAALAEIETSQRLLLNDESIGLVTLTRLAVHRTSLYLRNNWVPTRLPSTWVEVGQVDRAKSLINVISDPLEQARALTWTAAVLHRDGEQRLAGALLDKAEKLTISINQFWGIGPLVELARRALRIQDHERVERVLGAIKHARNRAAACASLALSVYNDAKGDEAEQWYRKAEKELAENDNRCDVEGLAQIAAAAAALGHSARASVLVQCVFDDLPKSLSEEYLKAKVARAFADGGLFDVACRVSTSISDYGRRERNLLDVIRNIACSNIGKSEELARSMGDAALLHARLAVVAFEAASEGDRPRADRLLAEIEELQAGAQDDEWRTFSLVGNAVSYACLGDFERSEFFVNSHLLPLGEVDGVLSVAKALVRAGDLARASRFVELAEDAARATAVDIDGRRLLRWVGLLIDFAEFDRAEKLILSFSVGEVRSAGMAALAEGLIIAGELARAEEFLELIVDPRLQQRPRRELVRVLLAQGEDGRSVRIARNAVEAMHRAQLIISIAGSIREPSLLDEAIDIADGIEVRKSCLTVLVSALKVAAQLGDRTRTAALLKRVRGYATRTDQQPNEDLDYFLFRGLPERLRTLTEIVDIIERRSRDLVSTSFTDSYPAALLRKDKGISQSVVVARELVTSHWYENVGDLVSFEPEAFHAILSELDRIGDRSSLKMSAAGSG
;
A
#
# COMPACT_ATOMS: atom_id res chain seq x y z
N MET A 1 -8.99 -45.97 -55.08
CA MET A 1 -9.98 -45.96 -56.19
C MET A 1 -11.00 -47.04 -55.88
N GLN A 2 -12.32 -46.87 -56.04
CA GLN A 2 -13.07 -45.90 -56.86
C GLN A 2 -14.18 -45.14 -56.07
N ARG A 3 -14.85 -44.21 -56.77
CA ARG A 3 -15.90 -43.23 -56.37
C ARG A 3 -16.99 -43.26 -57.49
N PRO A 4 -18.09 -42.48 -57.46
CA PRO A 4 -19.03 -42.11 -56.38
C PRO A 4 -20.53 -42.13 -56.85
N GLY A 5 -21.46 -41.53 -56.09
CA GLY A 5 -22.79 -41.03 -56.53
C GLY A 5 -23.10 -39.70 -55.79
N ASP A 6 -23.72 -38.65 -56.39
CA ASP A 6 -25.15 -38.44 -56.72
C ASP A 6 -26.09 -38.36 -55.47
N ARG A 7 -27.08 -37.46 -55.33
CA ARG A 7 -27.53 -36.23 -56.05
C ARG A 7 -28.68 -35.53 -55.27
N GLU A 8 -28.87 -34.21 -55.44
CA GLU A 8 -30.13 -33.41 -55.28
C GLU A 8 -30.95 -33.45 -53.94
N SER A 9 -31.79 -32.47 -53.52
CA SER A 9 -31.81 -30.99 -53.63
C SER A 9 -32.94 -30.35 -52.75
N LYS A 10 -32.70 -29.12 -52.23
CA LYS A 10 -33.64 -28.04 -51.76
C LYS A 10 -34.14 -27.90 -50.29
N SER A 11 -34.17 -26.60 -49.90
CA SER A 11 -35.01 -25.88 -48.91
C SER A 11 -34.76 -25.98 -47.37
N GLN A 12 -33.95 -25.03 -46.89
CA GLN A 12 -33.96 -24.23 -45.65
C GLN A 12 -34.68 -24.66 -44.33
N GLN A 13 -33.90 -24.45 -43.24
CA GLN A 13 -34.27 -24.03 -41.87
C GLN A 13 -34.97 -25.00 -40.90
N LYS A 14 -34.13 -25.83 -40.29
CA LYS A 14 -34.10 -26.39 -38.92
C LYS A 14 -32.61 -26.77 -38.70
N ILE A 15 -31.96 -26.73 -37.54
CA ILE A 15 -32.17 -27.47 -36.27
C ILE A 15 -31.29 -26.81 -35.18
N THR A 16 -31.77 -26.78 -33.93
CA THR A 16 -30.99 -26.52 -32.69
C THR A 16 -30.41 -27.86 -32.17
N GLN A 17 -29.29 -27.85 -31.41
CA GLN A 17 -28.69 -29.05 -30.75
C GLN A 17 -27.97 -30.03 -31.74
N THR A 18 -26.95 -30.83 -31.39
CA THR A 18 -26.19 -31.11 -30.13
C THR A 18 -24.86 -31.85 -30.47
N ARG A 19 -23.87 -31.86 -29.55
CA ARG A 19 -22.69 -32.78 -29.34
C ARG A 19 -22.17 -33.70 -30.50
N VAL A 20 -20.87 -34.02 -30.62
CA VAL A 20 -20.14 -35.03 -29.81
C VAL A 20 -18.62 -35.02 -30.12
N ARG A 21 -17.83 -35.44 -29.11
CA ARG A 21 -16.39 -35.82 -29.05
C ARG A 21 -15.77 -36.53 -30.27
N ALA A 22 -14.45 -36.38 -30.39
CA ALA A 22 -13.40 -37.44 -30.55
C ALA A 22 -12.03 -36.72 -30.79
N ASP A 23 -10.83 -37.16 -30.40
CA ASP A 23 -10.35 -38.39 -29.71
C ASP A 23 -9.15 -38.08 -28.79
N ARG A 24 -8.91 -38.96 -27.81
CA ARG A 24 -7.62 -39.16 -27.12
C ARG A 24 -7.54 -40.64 -26.73
N ASP A 25 -6.46 -41.32 -27.09
CA ASP A 25 -6.44 -42.78 -27.13
C ASP A 25 -5.19 -43.37 -26.44
N VAL A 26 -5.40 -44.47 -25.68
CA VAL A 26 -4.43 -45.44 -25.07
C VAL A 26 -3.32 -44.87 -24.13
N ILE A 27 -2.88 -45.46 -23.01
CA ILE A 27 -2.92 -46.80 -22.36
C ILE A 27 -3.08 -46.57 -20.82
N GLY A 28 -3.65 -47.40 -19.94
CA GLY A 28 -4.18 -48.78 -19.98
C GLY A 28 -4.91 -49.15 -18.66
N HIS A 29 -4.62 -50.30 -18.03
CA HIS A 29 -5.38 -50.84 -16.87
C HIS A 29 -4.56 -51.55 -15.78
N GLN A 30 -5.09 -51.57 -14.54
CA GLN A 30 -5.59 -52.77 -13.82
C GLN A 30 -6.41 -52.33 -12.58
N GLU A 31 -7.74 -52.52 -12.53
CA GLU A 31 -8.50 -53.72 -12.12
C GLU A 31 -8.84 -53.80 -10.62
N ILE A 32 -10.10 -53.51 -10.24
CA ILE A 32 -10.89 -54.27 -9.24
C ILE A 32 -12.38 -54.30 -9.70
N HIS A 33 -13.03 -55.45 -9.56
CA HIS A 33 -14.39 -55.75 -10.05
C HIS A 33 -15.55 -55.13 -9.24
N GLN A 34 -16.66 -54.87 -9.93
CA GLN A 34 -18.01 -54.70 -9.36
C GLN A 34 -18.61 -56.04 -8.88
N LEU A 35 -19.58 -56.00 -7.95
CA LEU A 35 -20.83 -56.78 -8.05
C LEU A 35 -21.97 -56.28 -7.12
N ASN A 36 -23.14 -56.09 -7.72
CA ASN A 36 -24.47 -55.67 -7.25
C ASN A 36 -24.97 -56.11 -5.84
N VAL A 37 -25.83 -55.26 -5.22
CA VAL A 37 -27.18 -55.62 -4.70
C VAL A 37 -28.16 -54.44 -4.91
N THR A 38 -29.46 -54.75 -4.95
CA THR A 38 -30.63 -53.97 -5.42
C THR A 38 -31.20 -52.87 -4.49
N GLN A 39 -32.09 -52.05 -5.09
CA GLN A 39 -32.91 -50.98 -4.50
C GLN A 39 -33.66 -51.33 -3.19
N ALA A 40 -33.78 -50.34 -2.31
CA ALA A 40 -34.93 -50.10 -1.45
C ALA A 40 -35.34 -48.62 -1.57
N ALA A 41 -36.63 -48.32 -1.46
CA ALA A 41 -37.18 -47.01 -1.81
C ALA A 41 -36.92 -45.92 -0.75
N THR A 42 -36.56 -44.72 -1.20
CA THR A 42 -36.53 -43.49 -0.39
C THR A 42 -37.60 -42.51 -0.86
N LEU A 43 -38.33 -41.95 0.11
CA LEU A 43 -39.30 -40.87 -0.07
C LEU A 43 -38.58 -39.54 -0.43
N PRO A 44 -39.27 -38.58 -1.08
CA PRO A 44 -38.65 -37.29 -1.40
C PRO A 44 -38.35 -36.50 -0.12
N VAL A 45 -37.11 -36.06 0.01
CA VAL A 45 -36.68 -35.11 1.04
C VAL A 45 -36.74 -33.71 0.43
N ASP A 46 -37.52 -32.82 1.03
CA ASP A 46 -37.60 -31.43 0.59
C ASP A 46 -36.27 -30.68 0.82
N ARG A 47 -36.03 -29.65 0.00
CA ARG A 47 -34.73 -28.96 -0.13
C ARG A 47 -34.15 -28.52 1.23
N ALA A 48 -33.02 -29.12 1.60
CA ALA A 48 -32.04 -28.43 2.44
C ALA A 48 -31.48 -27.20 1.68
N VAL A 49 -31.03 -26.19 2.44
CA VAL A 49 -30.26 -25.05 1.91
C VAL A 49 -29.01 -25.59 1.19
N ASN A 50 -28.51 -24.89 0.17
CA ASN A 50 -27.35 -25.32 -0.63
C ASN A 50 -26.18 -24.32 -0.53
N SER A 51 -25.92 -23.82 0.68
CA SER A 51 -24.81 -22.91 0.95
C SER A 51 -23.47 -23.65 1.04
N ALA A 52 -22.37 -22.97 0.72
CA ALA A 52 -21.02 -23.52 0.92
C ALA A 52 -20.74 -23.81 2.40
N TYR A 53 -21.41 -23.10 3.31
CA TYR A 53 -21.34 -23.31 4.76
C TYR A 53 -21.80 -24.71 5.19
N LEU A 54 -22.73 -25.35 4.47
CA LEU A 54 -23.19 -26.69 4.84
C LEU A 54 -22.14 -27.79 4.62
N GLU A 55 -21.16 -27.60 3.73
CA GLU A 55 -20.01 -28.51 3.65
C GLU A 55 -19.16 -28.46 4.94
N HIS A 56 -19.06 -27.28 5.58
CA HIS A 56 -18.41 -27.14 6.87
C HIS A 56 -19.19 -27.85 7.98
N VAL A 57 -20.52 -27.73 8.00
CA VAL A 57 -21.39 -28.48 8.94
C VAL A 57 -21.27 -29.99 8.74
N ARG A 58 -21.12 -30.49 7.50
CA ARG A 58 -20.86 -31.91 7.22
C ARG A 58 -19.53 -32.43 7.75
N VAL A 59 -18.50 -31.58 7.85
CA VAL A 59 -17.22 -31.93 8.50
C VAL A 59 -17.36 -32.01 10.02
N LEU A 60 -18.24 -31.20 10.62
CA LEU A 60 -18.52 -31.20 12.06
C LEU A 60 -19.48 -32.34 12.49
N ALA A 61 -20.33 -32.81 11.56
CA ALA A 61 -21.34 -33.81 11.85
C ALA A 61 -20.76 -35.24 12.03
N PRO A 62 -21.27 -36.01 13.00
CA PRO A 62 -20.88 -37.41 13.14
C PRO A 62 -21.46 -38.25 12.00
N VAL A 63 -20.76 -39.33 11.63
CA VAL A 63 -21.25 -40.30 10.61
C VAL A 63 -22.57 -40.97 11.04
N GLN A 64 -22.78 -41.12 12.35
CA GLN A 64 -24.02 -41.59 12.95
C GLN A 64 -24.19 -40.95 14.34
N LEU A 65 -25.37 -40.43 14.64
CA LEU A 65 -25.75 -39.99 15.99
C LEU A 65 -26.47 -41.14 16.71
N GLU A 66 -26.01 -41.49 17.92
CA GLU A 66 -26.51 -42.63 18.71
C GLU A 66 -27.01 -42.14 20.08
N GLY A 67 -28.20 -42.59 20.53
CA GLY A 67 -28.67 -42.35 21.89
C GLY A 67 -29.00 -40.89 22.18
N ARG A 68 -29.62 -40.22 21.20
CA ARG A 68 -30.02 -38.80 21.22
C ARG A 68 -31.43 -38.54 20.70
N GLU A 69 -32.24 -39.59 20.69
CA GLU A 69 -33.58 -39.59 20.12
C GLU A 69 -34.54 -38.69 20.92
N GLU A 70 -34.36 -38.60 22.25
CA GLU A 70 -35.17 -37.71 23.11
C GLU A 70 -34.84 -36.23 22.88
N GLU A 71 -33.57 -35.87 22.72
CA GLU A 71 -33.14 -34.49 22.50
C GLU A 71 -33.44 -34.02 21.07
N LEU A 72 -33.32 -34.91 20.08
CA LEU A 72 -33.84 -34.66 18.73
C LEU A 72 -35.37 -34.51 18.71
N ALA A 73 -36.10 -35.29 19.50
CA ALA A 73 -37.55 -35.14 19.65
C ALA A 73 -37.92 -33.81 20.35
N THR A 74 -37.12 -33.35 21.32
CA THR A 74 -37.31 -32.04 21.96
C THR A 74 -36.96 -30.89 21.02
N LEU A 75 -35.87 -30.96 20.25
CA LEU A 75 -35.57 -30.01 19.17
C LEU A 75 -36.69 -29.97 18.13
N THR A 76 -37.21 -31.13 17.72
CA THR A 76 -38.33 -31.23 16.76
C THR A 76 -39.61 -30.62 17.30
N ARG A 77 -39.98 -30.92 18.56
CA ARG A 77 -41.16 -30.37 19.23
C ARG A 77 -41.05 -28.85 19.40
N PHE A 78 -39.85 -28.36 19.76
CA PHE A 78 -39.55 -26.94 19.86
C PHE A 78 -39.66 -26.25 18.50
N CYS A 79 -39.18 -26.87 17.42
CA CYS A 79 -39.20 -26.28 16.08
C CYS A 79 -40.55 -26.41 15.34
N THR A 80 -41.50 -27.23 15.84
CA THR A 80 -42.82 -27.43 15.22
C THR A 80 -44.00 -26.85 16.00
N SER A 81 -43.82 -26.45 17.28
CA SER A 81 -44.89 -25.80 18.03
C SER A 81 -45.09 -24.33 17.62
N GLU A 82 -46.33 -23.88 17.42
CA GLU A 82 -46.63 -22.45 17.24
C GLU A 82 -46.36 -21.65 18.52
N SER A 83 -46.49 -22.27 19.70
CA SER A 83 -46.25 -21.63 21.00
C SER A 83 -44.79 -21.22 21.25
N THR A 84 -43.87 -21.60 20.37
CA THR A 84 -42.42 -21.37 20.48
C THR A 84 -41.88 -20.51 19.35
N ALA A 85 -42.73 -19.92 18.50
CA ALA A 85 -42.33 -19.19 17.29
C ALA A 85 -41.31 -18.06 17.57
N ASP A 86 -41.47 -17.34 18.68
CA ASP A 86 -40.61 -16.21 19.10
C ASP A 86 -39.83 -16.53 20.39
N SER A 87 -39.39 -17.79 20.55
CA SER A 87 -38.77 -18.26 21.79
C SER A 87 -37.36 -18.80 21.59
N TYR A 88 -36.62 -18.85 22.70
CA TYR A 88 -35.25 -19.36 22.77
C TYR A 88 -35.20 -20.69 23.51
N LEU A 89 -34.47 -21.64 22.92
CA LEU A 89 -34.05 -22.88 23.56
C LEU A 89 -32.53 -22.83 23.74
N VAL A 90 -32.06 -22.88 24.99
CA VAL A 90 -30.62 -22.89 25.32
C VAL A 90 -30.23 -24.27 25.81
N TRP A 91 -29.49 -25.01 24.99
CA TRP A 91 -28.81 -26.24 25.38
C TRP A 91 -27.57 -25.90 26.20
N ARG A 92 -27.69 -26.01 27.52
CA ARG A 92 -26.54 -25.87 28.44
C ARG A 92 -25.89 -27.22 28.67
N ALA A 93 -24.59 -27.27 28.45
CA ALA A 93 -23.83 -28.50 28.64
C ALA A 93 -22.33 -28.25 28.75
N ASP A 94 -21.64 -29.05 29.54
CA ASP A 94 -20.18 -28.98 29.63
C ASP A 94 -19.49 -29.30 28.30
N ALA A 95 -18.20 -29.00 28.20
CA ALA A 95 -17.37 -29.43 27.07
C ALA A 95 -17.46 -30.97 26.91
N TRP A 96 -17.47 -31.43 25.65
CA TRP A 96 -17.57 -32.85 25.27
C TRP A 96 -18.88 -33.58 25.63
N SER A 97 -19.97 -32.84 25.88
CA SER A 97 -21.33 -33.38 25.95
C SER A 97 -21.92 -33.76 24.59
N GLY A 98 -21.30 -33.31 23.48
CA GLY A 98 -21.76 -33.56 22.12
C GLY A 98 -22.74 -32.50 21.57
N LYS A 99 -22.75 -31.27 22.10
CA LYS A 99 -23.57 -30.15 21.59
C LYS A 99 -23.45 -29.96 20.07
N SER A 100 -22.22 -29.75 19.59
CA SER A 100 -21.90 -29.57 18.17
C SER A 100 -22.34 -30.76 17.31
N ALA A 101 -22.20 -31.99 17.82
CA ALA A 101 -22.62 -33.20 17.12
C ALA A 101 -24.15 -33.35 17.04
N LEU A 102 -24.89 -32.99 18.10
CA LEU A 102 -26.35 -32.97 18.09
C LEU A 102 -26.89 -31.90 17.14
N LEU A 103 -26.34 -30.68 17.22
CA LEU A 103 -26.83 -29.54 16.42
C LEU A 103 -26.44 -29.66 14.95
N SER A 104 -25.21 -30.08 14.61
CA SER A 104 -24.84 -30.35 13.21
C SER A 104 -25.66 -31.48 12.60
N TRP A 105 -25.94 -32.54 13.35
CA TRP A 105 -26.83 -33.61 12.89
C TRP A 105 -28.26 -33.10 12.65
N PHE A 106 -28.80 -32.28 13.55
CA PHE A 106 -30.13 -31.66 13.40
C PHE A 106 -30.20 -30.69 12.21
N VAL A 107 -29.15 -29.88 11.98
CA VAL A 107 -29.05 -28.96 10.83
C VAL A 107 -29.04 -29.73 9.50
N LEU A 108 -28.39 -30.89 9.44
CA LEU A 108 -28.34 -31.74 8.24
C LEU A 108 -29.59 -32.62 8.06
N HIS A 109 -30.35 -32.87 9.13
CA HIS A 109 -31.55 -33.71 9.12
C HIS A 109 -32.72 -33.00 9.83
N PRO A 110 -33.15 -31.82 9.34
CA PRO A 110 -34.26 -31.10 9.96
C PRO A 110 -35.58 -31.88 9.75
N PRO A 111 -36.53 -31.79 10.69
CA PRO A 111 -37.84 -32.42 10.53
C PRO A 111 -38.63 -31.75 9.39
N PRO A 112 -39.57 -32.47 8.73
CA PRO A 112 -40.32 -31.95 7.59
C PRO A 112 -41.03 -30.63 7.90
N GLY A 113 -40.92 -29.65 7.00
CA GLY A 113 -41.50 -28.32 7.17
C GLY A 113 -40.71 -27.37 8.09
N VAL A 114 -39.51 -27.75 8.55
CA VAL A 114 -38.61 -26.87 9.33
C VAL A 114 -37.37 -26.50 8.51
N HIS A 115 -37.18 -25.20 8.29
CA HIS A 115 -35.99 -24.64 7.65
C HIS A 115 -35.01 -24.15 8.71
N VAL A 116 -33.76 -24.60 8.61
CA VAL A 116 -32.72 -24.32 9.60
C VAL A 116 -31.58 -23.54 8.97
N VAL A 117 -31.17 -22.45 9.63
CA VAL A 117 -29.95 -21.70 9.35
C VAL A 117 -29.02 -21.84 10.55
N SER A 118 -27.72 -21.99 10.33
CA SER A 118 -26.79 -22.39 11.39
C SER A 118 -25.49 -21.57 11.43
N PHE A 119 -24.92 -21.43 12.63
CA PHE A 119 -23.54 -20.98 12.82
C PHE A 119 -22.87 -21.75 13.96
N PHE A 120 -21.66 -22.25 13.71
CA PHE A 120 -20.82 -22.93 14.69
C PHE A 120 -19.64 -22.01 15.02
N VAL A 121 -19.62 -21.47 16.24
CA VAL A 121 -18.54 -20.64 16.76
C VAL A 121 -17.39 -21.56 17.19
N THR A 122 -16.16 -21.30 16.74
CA THR A 122 -15.00 -22.12 17.12
C THR A 122 -13.74 -21.29 17.30
N SER A 123 -13.14 -21.39 18.48
CA SER A 123 -11.92 -20.66 18.84
C SER A 123 -10.64 -21.16 18.15
N SER A 124 -10.72 -22.28 17.41
CA SER A 124 -9.57 -22.96 16.77
C SER A 124 -9.21 -22.45 15.37
N LEU A 125 -10.10 -21.70 14.71
CA LEU A 125 -9.90 -21.20 13.35
C LEU A 125 -10.00 -19.66 13.33
N PRO A 126 -9.01 -18.95 12.78
CA PRO A 126 -9.15 -17.53 12.50
C PRO A 126 -10.38 -17.29 11.61
N HIS A 127 -11.15 -16.24 11.91
CA HIS A 127 -12.38 -15.85 11.19
C HIS A 127 -13.63 -16.73 11.42
N GLN A 128 -13.72 -17.49 12.53
CA GLN A 128 -14.94 -18.22 12.94
C GLN A 128 -15.34 -18.04 14.42
N ASN A 129 -14.84 -16.98 15.07
CA ASN A 129 -14.99 -16.74 16.51
C ASN A 129 -15.33 -15.28 16.88
N ASN A 130 -15.93 -14.54 15.94
CA ASN A 130 -16.28 -13.14 16.15
C ASN A 130 -17.60 -12.75 15.47
N ARG A 131 -18.10 -11.58 15.88
CA ARG A 131 -19.35 -10.95 15.46
C ARG A 131 -19.50 -10.76 13.94
N GLN A 132 -18.44 -10.36 13.25
CA GLN A 132 -18.48 -10.14 11.79
C GLN A 132 -18.71 -11.48 11.05
N SER A 133 -17.93 -12.50 11.40
CA SER A 133 -18.04 -13.84 10.81
C SER A 133 -19.42 -14.46 11.00
N PHE A 134 -20.05 -14.26 12.17
CA PHE A 134 -21.42 -14.72 12.42
C PHE A 134 -22.43 -14.09 11.44
N VAL A 135 -22.40 -12.77 11.30
CA VAL A 135 -23.33 -12.03 10.43
C VAL A 135 -23.14 -12.43 8.96
N GLU A 136 -21.90 -12.56 8.49
CA GLU A 136 -21.61 -12.89 7.09
C GLU A 136 -22.09 -14.31 6.71
N ASN A 137 -21.77 -15.32 7.52
CA ASN A 137 -22.12 -16.72 7.20
C ASN A 137 -23.62 -17.01 7.38
N VAL A 138 -24.30 -16.32 8.30
CA VAL A 138 -25.77 -16.44 8.43
C VAL A 138 -26.49 -15.69 7.31
N LEU A 139 -26.00 -14.53 6.88
CA LEU A 139 -26.56 -13.82 5.73
C LEU A 139 -26.49 -14.64 4.44
N GLU A 140 -25.37 -15.31 4.15
CA GLU A 140 -25.22 -16.22 3.00
C GLU A 140 -26.35 -17.26 2.94
N GLN A 141 -26.63 -17.93 4.07
CA GLN A 141 -27.72 -18.91 4.19
C GLN A 141 -29.12 -18.29 4.07
N LEU A 142 -29.31 -17.04 4.49
CA LEU A 142 -30.59 -16.34 4.36
C LEU A 142 -30.86 -15.93 2.90
N TYR A 143 -29.84 -15.50 2.15
CA TYR A 143 -29.99 -15.17 0.74
C TYR A 143 -30.43 -16.39 -0.08
N ASP A 144 -29.82 -17.56 0.16
CA ASP A 144 -30.23 -18.84 -0.45
C ASP A 144 -31.69 -19.22 -0.16
N LEU A 145 -32.24 -18.87 1.02
CA LEU A 145 -33.63 -19.13 1.40
C LEU A 145 -34.62 -18.10 0.84
N VAL A 146 -34.15 -16.91 0.47
CA VAL A 146 -34.99 -15.86 -0.12
C VAL A 146 -35.04 -15.96 -1.65
N ASP A 147 -34.03 -16.58 -2.28
CA ASP A 147 -33.68 -16.42 -3.70
C ASP A 147 -33.32 -14.94 -4.03
N GLU A 148 -32.85 -14.17 -3.03
CA GLU A 148 -32.35 -12.80 -3.20
C GLU A 148 -30.82 -12.80 -3.37
N PRO A 149 -30.25 -12.04 -4.32
CA PRO A 149 -28.80 -11.94 -4.45
C PRO A 149 -28.19 -11.23 -3.22
N PRO A 150 -27.01 -11.65 -2.74
CA PRO A 150 -26.38 -11.04 -1.57
C PRO A 150 -26.10 -9.55 -1.80
N LEU A 151 -26.57 -8.70 -0.89
CA LEU A 151 -26.24 -7.27 -0.92
C LEU A 151 -24.76 -7.07 -0.61
N ALA A 152 -24.01 -6.68 -1.63
CA ALA A 152 -22.60 -6.39 -1.49
C ALA A 152 -22.40 -5.04 -0.77
N ASN A 153 -21.42 -5.02 0.15
CA ASN A 153 -20.72 -3.82 0.63
C ASN A 153 -21.37 -2.98 1.75
N LEU A 154 -22.39 -3.52 2.42
CA LEU A 154 -22.94 -2.97 3.67
C LEU A 154 -21.84 -2.71 4.72
N THR A 155 -21.85 -1.54 5.36
CA THR A 155 -21.03 -1.29 6.57
C THR A 155 -21.49 -2.20 7.70
N ASP A 156 -20.63 -2.54 8.67
CA ASP A 156 -20.96 -3.53 9.71
C ASP A 156 -22.29 -3.26 10.43
N ALA A 157 -22.52 -2.01 10.88
CA ALA A 157 -23.80 -1.60 11.47
C ALA A 157 -25.02 -1.72 10.53
N LYS A 158 -24.85 -1.47 9.22
CA LYS A 158 -25.91 -1.70 8.22
C LYS A 158 -26.10 -3.18 7.94
N ARG A 159 -25.02 -3.98 7.94
CA ARG A 159 -25.04 -5.43 7.72
C ARG A 159 -25.80 -6.11 8.84
N GLU A 160 -25.58 -5.70 10.09
CA GLU A 160 -26.34 -6.14 11.27
C GLU A 160 -27.82 -5.73 11.21
N THR A 161 -28.10 -4.48 10.83
CA THR A 161 -29.49 -4.00 10.63
C THR A 161 -30.21 -4.81 9.55
N HIS A 162 -29.51 -5.11 8.45
CA HIS A 162 -30.03 -5.91 7.34
C HIS A 162 -30.21 -7.39 7.72
N PHE A 163 -29.26 -7.97 8.45
CA PHE A 163 -29.33 -9.31 9.03
C PHE A 163 -30.57 -9.49 9.92
N ARG A 164 -30.83 -8.55 10.85
CA ARG A 164 -32.05 -8.57 11.69
C ARG A 164 -33.32 -8.49 10.83
N ARG A 165 -33.33 -7.63 9.81
CA ARG A 165 -34.45 -7.48 8.85
C ARG A 165 -34.69 -8.78 8.08
N LEU A 166 -33.65 -9.40 7.51
CA LEU A 166 -33.78 -10.63 6.73
C LEU A 166 -34.17 -11.83 7.59
N LEU A 167 -33.62 -11.98 8.80
CA LEU A 167 -34.04 -13.04 9.73
C LEU A 167 -35.55 -12.99 9.98
N THR A 168 -36.07 -11.81 10.31
CA THR A 168 -37.51 -11.60 10.56
C THR A 168 -38.35 -11.80 9.30
N ALA A 169 -37.87 -11.33 8.13
CA ALA A 169 -38.57 -11.49 6.86
C ALA A 169 -38.64 -12.96 6.41
N VAL A 170 -37.55 -13.73 6.59
CA VAL A 170 -37.49 -15.16 6.29
C VAL A 170 -38.40 -15.95 7.23
N ALA A 171 -38.35 -15.67 8.54
CA ALA A 171 -39.25 -16.28 9.52
C ALA A 171 -40.73 -16.02 9.17
N THR A 172 -41.07 -14.78 8.81
CA THR A 172 -42.41 -14.40 8.38
C THR A 172 -42.83 -15.10 7.07
N LYS A 173 -41.92 -15.19 6.08
CA LYS A 173 -42.15 -15.85 4.78
C LYS A 173 -42.48 -17.34 4.94
N PHE A 174 -41.80 -18.03 5.86
CA PHE A 174 -42.08 -19.44 6.14
C PHE A 174 -43.35 -19.63 6.99
N HIS A 175 -43.55 -18.80 8.02
CA HIS A 175 -44.77 -18.83 8.82
C HIS A 175 -46.05 -18.65 7.98
N GLN A 176 -46.03 -17.73 7.01
CA GLN A 176 -47.13 -17.52 6.05
C GLN A 176 -47.43 -18.73 5.14
N ARG A 177 -46.50 -19.69 5.04
CA ARG A 177 -46.66 -20.94 4.26
C ARG A 177 -47.10 -22.13 5.11
N GLY A 178 -47.24 -21.95 6.43
CA GLY A 178 -47.42 -23.06 7.38
C GLY A 178 -46.15 -23.86 7.63
N GLU A 179 -44.99 -23.29 7.27
CA GLU A 179 -43.66 -23.85 7.50
C GLU A 179 -42.98 -23.11 8.66
N HIS A 180 -41.94 -23.69 9.24
CA HIS A 180 -41.23 -23.13 10.38
C HIS A 180 -39.79 -22.75 10.02
N PHE A 181 -39.27 -21.72 10.68
CA PHE A 181 -37.90 -21.27 10.54
C PHE A 181 -37.20 -21.26 11.91
N THR A 182 -35.93 -21.69 11.95
CA THR A 182 -35.13 -21.72 13.18
C THR A 182 -33.67 -21.33 12.89
N LEU A 183 -33.11 -20.44 13.71
CA LEU A 183 -31.68 -20.13 13.76
C LEU A 183 -30.98 -20.99 14.83
N VAL A 184 -29.91 -21.69 14.46
CA VAL A 184 -29.11 -22.53 15.36
C VAL A 184 -27.72 -21.92 15.56
N VAL A 185 -27.30 -21.67 16.79
CA VAL A 185 -25.97 -21.14 17.13
C VAL A 185 -25.29 -22.05 18.14
N ASP A 186 -24.24 -22.76 17.72
CA ASP A 186 -23.43 -23.61 18.60
C ASP A 186 -22.15 -22.90 19.05
N GLY A 187 -21.74 -23.12 20.31
CA GLY A 187 -20.51 -22.59 20.86
C GLY A 187 -20.54 -21.11 21.24
N LEU A 188 -21.69 -20.55 21.66
CA LEU A 188 -21.80 -19.11 21.97
C LEU A 188 -20.81 -18.64 23.07
N ASP A 189 -20.30 -19.56 23.89
CA ASP A 189 -19.23 -19.32 24.88
C ASP A 189 -17.82 -19.14 24.28
N GLU A 190 -17.61 -19.46 23.00
CA GLU A 190 -16.31 -19.34 22.31
C GLU A 190 -16.16 -18.04 21.51
N ASP A 191 -17.11 -17.11 21.66
CA ASP A 191 -17.04 -15.77 21.09
C ASP A 191 -15.87 -14.99 21.69
N ARG A 192 -14.93 -14.58 20.82
CA ARG A 192 -13.78 -13.73 21.17
C ARG A 192 -13.92 -12.32 20.60
N GLY A 193 -15.13 -11.91 20.20
CA GLY A 193 -15.42 -10.58 19.67
C GLY A 193 -15.33 -9.44 20.70
N VAL A 194 -15.21 -9.75 22.00
CA VAL A 194 -15.08 -8.77 23.09
C VAL A 194 -13.62 -8.70 23.56
N ASP A 195 -12.87 -7.72 23.03
CA ASP A 195 -11.45 -7.49 23.35
C ASP A 195 -11.22 -6.48 24.51
N GLY A 196 -12.30 -5.93 25.07
CA GLY A 196 -12.26 -4.92 26.12
C GLY A 196 -12.24 -3.46 25.63
N SER A 197 -12.22 -3.22 24.31
CA SER A 197 -12.44 -1.89 23.74
C SER A 197 -13.91 -1.47 23.84
N ALA A 198 -14.17 -0.16 23.82
CA ALA A 198 -15.52 0.40 24.00
C ALA A 198 -16.50 0.10 22.84
N ASP A 199 -15.97 -0.25 21.67
CA ASP A 199 -16.73 -0.59 20.46
C ASP A 199 -16.84 -2.11 20.22
N ALA A 200 -16.26 -2.94 21.10
CA ALA A 200 -16.30 -4.40 20.98
C ALA A 200 -17.59 -4.97 21.56
N HIS A 201 -18.27 -5.80 20.76
CA HIS A 201 -19.59 -6.33 21.08
C HIS A 201 -19.71 -7.82 20.73
N SER A 202 -20.54 -8.53 21.49
CA SER A 202 -20.74 -9.97 21.38
C SER A 202 -21.68 -10.37 20.23
N ILE A 203 -21.61 -11.64 19.84
CA ILE A 203 -22.60 -12.35 19.02
C ILE A 203 -23.93 -12.43 19.77
N ALA A 204 -23.90 -12.62 21.10
CA ALA A 204 -25.10 -12.74 21.94
C ALA A 204 -26.00 -11.50 21.85
N ALA A 205 -25.41 -10.30 21.79
CA ALA A 205 -26.13 -9.04 21.61
C ALA A 205 -26.69 -8.80 20.19
N LEU A 206 -26.35 -9.65 19.20
CA LEU A 206 -26.91 -9.60 17.84
C LEU A 206 -28.13 -10.49 17.62
N LEU A 207 -28.35 -11.48 18.47
CA LEU A 207 -29.44 -12.44 18.31
C LEU A 207 -30.82 -11.72 18.36
N PRO A 208 -31.84 -12.20 17.63
CA PRO A 208 -33.11 -11.49 17.46
C PRO A 208 -33.94 -11.47 18.75
N ASP A 209 -34.44 -10.29 19.13
CA ASP A 209 -35.28 -10.10 20.32
C ASP A 209 -36.75 -10.53 20.13
N THR A 210 -37.21 -10.65 18.88
CA THR A 210 -38.59 -10.96 18.49
C THR A 210 -38.64 -11.61 17.09
N GLY A 211 -39.75 -12.30 16.77
CA GLY A 211 -40.08 -12.72 15.40
C GLY A 211 -39.30 -13.91 14.84
N VAL A 212 -38.43 -14.57 15.63
CA VAL A 212 -37.54 -15.65 15.17
C VAL A 212 -37.33 -16.66 16.29
N ARG A 213 -37.44 -17.95 15.97
CA ARG A 213 -37.08 -19.05 16.88
C ARG A 213 -35.58 -19.29 16.86
N VAL A 214 -34.96 -19.35 18.03
CA VAL A 214 -33.50 -19.53 18.17
C VAL A 214 -33.16 -20.71 19.08
N VAL A 215 -32.25 -21.56 18.62
CA VAL A 215 -31.61 -22.62 19.41
C VAL A 215 -30.15 -22.23 19.63
N VAL A 216 -29.73 -22.14 20.88
CA VAL A 216 -28.36 -21.79 21.26
C VAL A 216 -27.74 -22.93 22.05
N ALA A 217 -26.47 -23.26 21.80
CA ALA A 217 -25.68 -24.15 22.64
C ALA A 217 -24.56 -23.39 23.35
N SER A 218 -24.43 -23.60 24.66
CA SER A 218 -23.39 -22.96 25.47
C SER A 218 -22.93 -23.80 26.67
N ARG A 219 -21.81 -23.45 27.30
CA ARG A 219 -21.30 -24.05 28.55
C ARG A 219 -22.01 -23.49 29.79
N ALA A 220 -22.09 -24.30 30.85
CA ALA A 220 -22.90 -23.97 32.04
C ALA A 220 -22.38 -22.82 32.92
N VAL A 221 -21.13 -22.36 32.69
CA VAL A 221 -20.38 -21.46 33.58
C VAL A 221 -20.25 -20.02 33.04
N HIS A 222 -20.74 -19.75 31.82
CA HIS A 222 -20.69 -18.39 31.26
C HIS A 222 -21.94 -17.59 31.61
N ASP A 223 -21.74 -16.53 32.39
CA ASP A 223 -22.68 -15.42 32.48
C ASP A 223 -22.84 -14.77 31.09
N LEU A 224 -23.99 -14.15 30.84
CA LEU A 224 -24.22 -13.46 29.58
C LEU A 224 -23.31 -12.24 29.46
N PRO A 225 -22.76 -11.95 28.26
CA PRO A 225 -21.99 -10.73 28.02
C PRO A 225 -22.72 -9.46 28.49
N THR A 226 -21.98 -8.51 29.02
CA THR A 226 -22.53 -7.28 29.63
C THR A 226 -23.19 -6.33 28.62
N ASP A 227 -23.00 -6.56 27.32
CA ASP A 227 -23.64 -5.82 26.23
C ASP A 227 -25.01 -6.39 25.81
N VAL A 228 -25.46 -7.51 26.38
CA VAL A 228 -26.80 -8.06 26.16
C VAL A 228 -27.84 -7.22 26.94
N PRO A 229 -28.84 -6.59 26.27
CA PRO A 229 -29.79 -5.71 26.94
C PRO A 229 -30.63 -6.41 28.03
N PRO A 230 -30.96 -5.73 29.15
CA PRO A 230 -31.88 -6.26 30.15
C PRO A 230 -33.28 -6.48 29.54
N GLY A 231 -33.82 -7.69 29.68
CA GLY A 231 -35.09 -8.09 29.07
C GLY A 231 -34.98 -8.83 27.74
N HIS A 232 -33.76 -9.08 27.22
CA HIS A 232 -33.56 -9.90 26.02
C HIS A 232 -34.07 -11.35 26.22
N PRO A 233 -34.75 -12.00 25.25
CA PRO A 233 -35.37 -13.32 25.43
C PRO A 233 -34.42 -14.44 25.87
N LEU A 234 -33.12 -14.29 25.60
CA LEU A 234 -32.07 -15.21 26.03
C LEU A 234 -31.94 -15.26 27.58
N GLN A 235 -32.39 -14.23 28.30
CA GLN A 235 -32.48 -14.22 29.78
C GLN A 235 -33.68 -15.01 30.32
N SER A 236 -34.76 -15.14 29.54
CA SER A 236 -36.00 -15.86 29.90
C SER A 236 -36.18 -17.16 29.10
N ALA A 237 -35.13 -17.61 28.42
CA ALA A 237 -35.13 -18.77 27.55
C ALA A 237 -35.45 -20.09 28.29
N THR A 238 -35.97 -21.06 27.55
CA THR A 238 -36.07 -22.44 28.05
C THR A 238 -34.66 -23.03 28.07
N ILE A 239 -34.14 -23.31 29.26
CA ILE A 239 -32.82 -23.91 29.43
C ILE A 239 -33.00 -25.42 29.55
N GLU A 240 -32.52 -26.15 28.54
CA GLU A 240 -32.44 -27.61 28.59
C GLU A 240 -31.00 -28.03 28.90
N ALA A 241 -30.83 -28.90 29.89
CA ALA A 241 -29.53 -29.45 30.23
C ALA A 241 -29.23 -30.65 29.33
N LEU A 242 -28.25 -30.54 28.43
CA LEU A 242 -27.86 -31.69 27.62
C LEU A 242 -27.06 -32.66 28.50
N SER A 243 -27.67 -33.81 28.80
CA SER A 243 -27.00 -34.94 29.44
C SER A 243 -25.70 -35.27 28.69
N PRO A 244 -24.56 -35.60 29.32
CA PRO A 244 -23.32 -35.91 28.59
C PRO A 244 -23.52 -37.11 27.66
N SER A 245 -23.25 -36.96 26.34
CA SER A 245 -23.41 -38.06 25.39
C SER A 245 -22.47 -39.21 25.78
N PRO A 246 -22.95 -40.47 25.86
CA PRO A 246 -22.08 -41.62 26.06
C PRO A 246 -20.97 -41.70 25.00
N ARG A 247 -21.26 -41.30 23.75
CA ARG A 247 -20.29 -41.33 22.65
C ARG A 247 -19.28 -40.20 22.74
N ALA A 248 -19.70 -38.98 23.06
CA ALA A 248 -18.77 -37.85 23.24
C ALA A 248 -17.94 -37.97 24.52
N ALA A 249 -18.50 -38.57 25.59
CA ALA A 249 -17.75 -39.00 26.76
C ALA A 249 -16.73 -40.08 26.38
N VAL A 250 -17.08 -41.09 25.58
CA VAL A 250 -16.12 -42.09 25.08
C VAL A 250 -15.03 -41.48 24.20
N VAL A 251 -15.32 -40.46 23.38
CA VAL A 251 -14.30 -39.75 22.58
C VAL A 251 -13.41 -38.87 23.46
N ARG A 252 -13.99 -38.09 24.39
CA ARG A 252 -13.24 -37.32 25.39
C ARG A 252 -12.35 -38.23 26.21
N GLU A 253 -12.88 -39.34 26.73
CA GLU A 253 -12.12 -40.31 27.47
C GLU A 253 -11.07 -40.99 26.61
N ALA A 254 -11.33 -41.27 25.33
CA ALA A 254 -10.33 -41.83 24.42
C ALA A 254 -9.18 -40.84 24.24
N MET A 255 -9.45 -39.60 23.83
CA MET A 255 -8.42 -38.56 23.66
C MET A 255 -7.74 -38.19 24.98
N THR A 256 -8.46 -38.15 26.10
CA THR A 256 -7.88 -37.95 27.43
C THR A 256 -7.07 -39.17 27.88
N ARG A 257 -7.46 -40.39 27.51
CA ARG A 257 -6.65 -41.61 27.71
C ARG A 257 -5.40 -41.58 26.84
N ASP A 258 -5.48 -41.11 25.60
CA ASP A 258 -4.34 -40.96 24.70
C ASP A 258 -3.38 -39.87 25.20
N LEU A 259 -3.87 -38.71 25.62
CA LEU A 259 -3.05 -37.70 26.30
C LEU A 259 -2.44 -38.22 27.62
N LYS A 260 -3.21 -38.95 28.45
CA LYS A 260 -2.69 -39.62 29.67
C LYS A 260 -1.67 -40.72 29.35
N ARG A 261 -1.78 -41.38 28.19
CA ARG A 261 -0.87 -42.43 27.72
C ARG A 261 0.41 -41.84 27.12
N LEU A 262 0.32 -40.67 26.49
CA LEU A 262 1.48 -39.85 26.10
C LEU A 262 2.21 -39.33 27.35
N LEU A 263 1.50 -38.73 28.31
CA LEU A 263 2.06 -38.22 29.57
C LEU A 263 2.62 -39.30 30.49
N GLY A 264 1.93 -40.43 30.63
CA GLY A 264 2.40 -41.60 31.38
C GLY A 264 3.38 -42.50 30.61
N GLY A 265 3.65 -42.16 29.35
CA GLY A 265 4.44 -42.98 28.42
C GLY A 265 5.95 -42.83 28.58
N THR A 266 6.66 -43.21 27.52
CA THR A 266 8.11 -43.02 27.40
C THR A 266 8.45 -41.53 27.45
N ASN A 267 9.73 -41.21 27.74
CA ASN A 267 10.19 -39.83 27.71
C ASN A 267 10.00 -39.19 26.32
N SER A 268 10.11 -39.98 25.23
CA SER A 268 9.82 -39.51 23.87
C SER A 268 8.36 -39.09 23.68
N HIS A 269 7.39 -39.86 24.19
CA HIS A 269 5.97 -39.50 24.09
C HIS A 269 5.63 -38.23 24.87
N ARG A 270 6.22 -38.07 26.07
CA ARG A 270 6.12 -36.84 26.86
C ARG A 270 6.74 -35.65 26.14
N ASP A 271 7.93 -35.80 25.58
CA ASP A 271 8.60 -34.72 24.87
C ASP A 271 7.89 -34.33 23.58
N LEU A 272 7.34 -35.27 22.79
CA LEU A 272 6.55 -34.96 21.61
C LEU A 272 5.31 -34.13 21.95
N LEU A 273 4.54 -34.55 22.96
CA LEU A 273 3.39 -33.78 23.44
C LEU A 273 3.82 -32.41 24.01
N GLY A 274 4.88 -32.40 24.82
CA GLY A 274 5.43 -31.20 25.44
C GLY A 274 5.87 -30.16 24.42
N PHE A 275 6.60 -30.55 23.38
CA PHE A 275 7.06 -29.64 22.33
C PHE A 275 5.95 -29.14 21.41
N ILE A 276 5.02 -30.01 20.97
CA ILE A 276 3.90 -29.60 20.11
C ILE A 276 2.92 -28.70 20.89
N THR A 277 2.78 -28.89 22.21
CA THR A 277 1.98 -27.99 23.06
C THR A 277 2.72 -26.67 23.32
N ALA A 278 4.03 -26.72 23.62
CA ALA A 278 4.83 -25.54 23.93
C ALA A 278 5.09 -24.63 22.72
N SER A 279 5.11 -25.18 21.50
CA SER A 279 5.28 -24.39 20.28
C SER A 279 4.03 -23.56 19.94
N GLY A 280 2.84 -24.07 20.25
CA GLY A 280 1.56 -23.49 19.82
C GLY A 280 1.37 -23.50 18.29
N GLY A 281 2.26 -24.16 17.55
CA GLY A 281 2.38 -24.10 16.09
C GLY A 281 3.10 -25.32 15.53
N GLY A 282 3.03 -25.49 14.21
CA GLY A 282 3.47 -26.72 13.54
C GLY A 282 4.99 -26.96 13.60
N LEU A 283 5.40 -28.14 14.05
CA LEU A 283 6.79 -28.62 14.04
C LEU A 283 6.95 -29.79 13.05
N SER A 284 8.05 -29.84 12.30
CA SER A 284 8.34 -30.94 11.36
C SER A 284 8.85 -32.20 12.07
N SER A 285 8.83 -33.36 11.39
CA SER A 285 9.47 -34.60 11.91
C SER A 285 10.95 -34.39 12.27
N ARG A 286 11.66 -33.52 11.51
CA ARG A 286 13.07 -33.19 11.72
C ARG A 286 13.26 -32.30 12.94
N ASP A 287 12.40 -31.31 13.11
CA ASP A 287 12.42 -30.36 14.24
C ASP A 287 12.24 -31.13 15.56
N LEU A 288 11.24 -32.02 15.60
CA LEU A 288 10.95 -32.88 16.74
C LEU A 288 12.09 -33.88 17.03
N ALA A 289 12.71 -34.45 16.00
CA ALA A 289 13.87 -35.33 16.17
C ALA A 289 15.07 -34.59 16.82
N GLU A 290 15.35 -33.36 16.38
CA GLU A 290 16.42 -32.53 16.96
C GLU A 290 16.11 -32.11 18.41
N LEU A 291 14.89 -31.65 18.68
CA LEU A 291 14.44 -31.22 20.01
C LEU A 291 14.39 -32.35 21.05
N THR A 292 14.13 -33.58 20.61
CA THR A 292 14.08 -34.79 21.45
C THR A 292 15.42 -35.55 21.51
N GLY A 293 16.36 -35.25 20.61
CA GLY A 293 17.61 -36.02 20.46
C GLY A 293 17.39 -37.45 19.93
N THR A 294 16.32 -37.68 19.17
CA THR A 294 15.95 -39.01 18.62
C THR A 294 16.09 -39.04 17.09
N SER A 295 15.89 -40.19 16.44
CA SER A 295 15.91 -40.25 14.98
C SER A 295 14.56 -39.85 14.37
N VAL A 296 14.58 -39.26 13.17
CA VAL A 296 13.37 -38.90 12.42
C VAL A 296 12.43 -40.10 12.25
N TRP A 297 12.99 -41.29 12.00
CA TRP A 297 12.22 -42.53 11.90
C TRP A 297 11.50 -42.89 13.20
N GLN A 298 12.13 -42.70 14.37
CA GLN A 298 11.49 -42.95 15.67
C GLN A 298 10.34 -41.97 15.93
N VAL A 299 10.51 -40.70 15.56
CA VAL A 299 9.46 -39.68 15.64
C VAL A 299 8.28 -40.03 14.72
N GLU A 300 8.55 -40.37 13.47
CA GLU A 300 7.51 -40.71 12.49
C GLU A 300 6.78 -42.02 12.83
N ASP A 301 7.48 -43.03 13.33
CA ASP A 301 6.84 -44.27 13.80
C ASP A 301 5.91 -43.97 14.99
N GLN A 302 6.37 -43.20 15.98
CA GLN A 302 5.56 -42.78 17.14
C GLN A 302 4.32 -41.97 16.71
N LEU A 303 4.48 -40.98 15.83
CA LEU A 303 3.38 -40.17 15.28
C LEU A 303 2.42 -40.96 14.38
N ARG A 304 2.82 -42.14 13.88
CA ARG A 304 1.95 -43.06 13.11
C ARG A 304 1.25 -44.12 13.98
N THR A 305 1.65 -44.28 15.24
CA THR A 305 0.96 -45.20 16.18
C THR A 305 -0.44 -44.69 16.55
N ALA A 306 -1.18 -45.51 17.31
CA ALA A 306 -2.50 -45.13 17.83
C ALA A 306 -2.47 -43.86 18.71
N ASP A 307 -1.35 -43.55 19.37
CA ASP A 307 -1.15 -42.32 20.15
C ASP A 307 -1.10 -41.06 19.27
N GLY A 308 -0.65 -41.21 18.03
CA GLY A 308 -0.49 -40.12 17.05
C GLY A 308 -1.79 -39.44 16.64
N ARG A 309 -2.95 -40.05 16.95
CA ARG A 309 -4.29 -39.49 16.68
C ARG A 309 -4.60 -38.19 17.41
N SER A 310 -3.82 -37.84 18.43
CA SER A 310 -3.90 -36.55 19.13
C SER A 310 -3.30 -35.40 18.30
N PHE A 311 -2.58 -35.72 17.21
CA PHE A 311 -1.90 -34.77 16.34
C PHE A 311 -2.47 -34.82 14.91
N THR A 312 -2.51 -33.66 14.26
CA THR A 312 -2.87 -33.51 12.85
C THR A 312 -1.63 -33.13 12.05
N ARG A 313 -1.48 -33.73 10.86
CA ARG A 313 -0.39 -33.47 9.91
C ARG A 313 -0.87 -32.48 8.83
N ARG A 314 -0.30 -31.28 8.78
CA ARG A 314 -0.55 -30.31 7.71
C ARG A 314 0.39 -30.58 6.53
N PRO A 315 -0.12 -30.72 5.28
CA PRO A 315 0.72 -30.86 4.10
C PRO A 315 1.45 -29.54 3.78
N GLY A 316 2.64 -29.67 3.21
CA GLY A 316 3.55 -28.58 2.83
C GLY A 316 4.86 -29.17 2.29
N PHE A 317 5.81 -28.32 1.87
CA PHE A 317 7.12 -28.77 1.37
C PHE A 317 7.86 -29.65 2.41
N LEU A 318 7.78 -29.27 3.68
CA LEU A 318 7.96 -30.17 4.82
C LEU A 318 6.63 -30.27 5.57
N PRO A 319 6.10 -31.48 5.82
CA PRO A 319 4.88 -31.65 6.59
C PRO A 319 5.12 -31.33 8.07
N VAL A 320 4.19 -30.61 8.68
CA VAL A 320 4.27 -30.20 10.10
C VAL A 320 3.13 -30.81 10.92
N TYR A 321 3.41 -31.11 12.18
CA TYR A 321 2.48 -31.68 13.14
C TYR A 321 2.02 -30.61 14.14
N LEU A 322 0.73 -30.60 14.40
CA LEU A 322 0.03 -29.71 15.33
C LEU A 322 -0.96 -30.53 16.18
N MET A 323 -1.47 -29.96 17.27
CA MET A 323 -2.58 -30.59 18.01
C MET A 323 -3.82 -30.72 17.11
N ALA A 324 -4.54 -31.84 17.21
CA ALA A 324 -5.67 -32.11 16.33
C ALA A 324 -6.88 -31.17 16.55
N HIS A 325 -7.04 -30.64 17.76
CA HIS A 325 -8.12 -29.72 18.16
C HIS A 325 -7.61 -28.70 19.19
N ALA A 326 -8.23 -27.52 19.28
CA ALA A 326 -7.83 -26.49 20.24
C ALA A 326 -8.11 -26.89 21.70
N GLU A 327 -9.18 -27.66 21.93
CA GLU A 327 -9.52 -28.20 23.26
C GLU A 327 -8.47 -29.19 23.74
N LEU A 328 -7.81 -29.91 22.82
CA LEU A 328 -6.67 -30.78 23.15
C LEU A 328 -5.42 -29.97 23.46
N LEU A 329 -5.20 -28.82 22.80
CA LEU A 329 -4.10 -27.91 23.15
C LEU A 329 -4.31 -27.28 24.54
N ILE A 330 -5.54 -26.85 24.87
CA ILE A 330 -5.90 -26.35 26.20
C ILE A 330 -5.74 -27.45 27.25
N LEU A 331 -6.31 -28.64 27.02
CA LEU A 331 -6.21 -29.77 27.95
C LEU A 331 -4.76 -30.25 28.13
N ALA A 332 -3.95 -30.29 27.07
CA ALA A 332 -2.53 -30.61 27.17
C ALA A 332 -1.75 -29.53 27.95
N THR A 333 -2.09 -28.25 27.77
CA THR A 333 -1.52 -27.13 28.55
C THR A 333 -1.84 -27.27 30.04
N GLU A 334 -3.10 -27.55 30.39
CA GLU A 334 -3.53 -27.83 31.77
C GLU A 334 -2.82 -29.06 32.37
N MET A 335 -2.73 -30.15 31.61
CA MET A 335 -2.15 -31.42 32.08
C MET A 335 -0.62 -31.39 32.20
N LEU A 336 0.08 -30.61 31.36
CA LEU A 336 1.53 -30.37 31.49
C LEU A 336 1.84 -29.36 32.61
N GLY A 337 0.98 -28.35 32.78
CA GLY A 337 1.09 -27.34 33.83
C GLY A 337 2.51 -26.73 33.88
N PRO A 338 3.19 -26.73 35.05
CA PRO A 338 4.54 -26.17 35.19
C PRO A 338 5.60 -26.83 34.28
N GLN A 339 5.40 -28.05 33.80
CA GLN A 339 6.37 -28.72 32.92
C GLN A 339 6.45 -28.05 31.54
N LEU A 340 5.37 -27.39 31.10
CA LEU A 340 5.33 -26.68 29.82
C LEU A 340 6.41 -25.60 29.72
N GLU A 341 6.74 -24.95 30.83
CA GLU A 341 7.79 -23.92 30.88
C GLU A 341 9.19 -24.50 30.66
N SER A 342 9.43 -25.75 31.08
CA SER A 342 10.67 -26.46 30.74
C SER A 342 10.77 -26.75 29.24
N TYR A 343 9.65 -27.10 28.59
CA TYR A 343 9.61 -27.29 27.14
C TYR A 343 9.79 -25.97 26.37
N ARG A 344 9.19 -24.87 26.83
CA ARG A 344 9.46 -23.52 26.29
C ARG A 344 10.93 -23.13 26.44
N GLN A 345 11.53 -23.32 27.61
CA GLN A 345 12.95 -23.03 27.82
C GLN A 345 13.87 -23.89 26.93
N ARG A 346 13.50 -25.15 26.63
CA ARG A 346 14.18 -25.97 25.61
C ARG A 346 14.00 -25.40 24.20
N LEU A 347 12.81 -24.95 23.81
CA LEU A 347 12.56 -24.27 22.53
C LEU A 347 13.37 -22.97 22.42
N HIS A 348 13.44 -22.16 23.47
CA HIS A 348 14.25 -20.94 23.50
C HIS A 348 15.75 -21.23 23.36
N THR A 349 16.25 -22.25 24.06
CA THR A 349 17.66 -22.70 23.97
C THR A 349 17.99 -23.22 22.57
N TRP A 350 17.05 -23.94 21.95
CA TRP A 350 17.16 -24.42 20.58
C TRP A 350 17.20 -23.27 19.56
N ALA A 351 16.31 -22.29 19.68
CA ALA A 351 16.31 -21.08 18.87
C ALA A 351 17.61 -20.26 19.03
N ASP A 352 18.10 -20.11 20.27
CA ASP A 352 19.35 -19.40 20.55
C ASP A 352 20.56 -20.15 19.94
N SER A 353 20.52 -21.48 19.81
CA SER A 353 21.55 -22.27 19.12
C SER A 353 21.63 -21.99 17.62
N TYR A 354 20.50 -21.69 16.96
CA TYR A 354 20.45 -21.33 15.54
C TYR A 354 20.92 -19.88 15.33
N ARG A 355 20.54 -18.97 16.24
CA ARG A 355 21.00 -17.57 16.27
C ARG A 355 22.52 -17.46 16.45
N LEU A 356 23.09 -18.24 17.37
CA LEU A 356 24.55 -18.32 17.58
C LEU A 356 25.29 -18.94 16.37
N ARG A 357 24.64 -19.85 15.63
CA ARG A 357 25.11 -20.38 14.33
C ARG A 357 24.84 -19.44 13.14
N HIS A 358 24.29 -18.27 13.38
CA HIS A 358 23.98 -17.24 12.38
C HIS A 358 23.00 -17.66 11.28
N TRP A 359 22.00 -18.48 11.64
CA TRP A 359 20.90 -18.85 10.74
C TRP A 359 21.37 -19.54 9.45
N PRO A 360 21.89 -20.78 9.54
CA PRO A 360 22.26 -21.57 8.36
C PRO A 360 21.04 -21.84 7.46
N SER A 361 21.29 -22.17 6.18
CA SER A 361 20.23 -22.42 5.20
C SER A 361 19.32 -23.61 5.50
N ASP A 362 19.70 -24.48 6.44
CA ASP A 362 18.89 -25.59 6.94
C ASP A 362 18.08 -25.24 8.22
N THR A 363 17.94 -23.95 8.54
CA THR A 363 17.12 -23.46 9.66
C THR A 363 15.66 -23.93 9.54
N PRO A 364 15.09 -24.56 10.59
CA PRO A 364 13.69 -24.97 10.64
C PRO A 364 12.69 -23.86 10.31
N SER A 365 11.70 -24.17 9.47
CA SER A 365 10.66 -23.21 9.05
C SER A 365 9.87 -22.62 10.23
N TYR A 366 9.75 -23.35 11.34
CA TYR A 366 9.15 -22.87 12.59
C TYR A 366 9.92 -21.67 13.19
N LEU A 367 11.26 -21.69 13.19
CA LEU A 367 12.08 -20.57 13.70
C LEU A 367 12.02 -19.34 12.78
N LEU A 368 11.60 -19.52 11.53
CA LEU A 368 11.43 -18.44 10.55
C LEU A 368 10.02 -17.83 10.59
N HIS A 369 8.95 -18.59 10.87
CA HIS A 369 7.56 -18.09 10.71
C HIS A 369 6.63 -18.31 11.93
N GLY A 370 6.94 -19.26 12.82
CA GLY A 370 6.06 -19.65 13.94
C GLY A 370 6.54 -19.13 15.29
N TYR A 371 7.84 -19.20 15.56
CA TYR A 371 8.44 -18.92 16.86
C TYR A 371 8.15 -17.51 17.40
N VAL A 372 8.07 -16.50 16.53
CA VAL A 372 7.70 -15.13 16.94
C VAL A 372 6.25 -15.05 17.45
N GLN A 373 5.33 -15.83 16.87
CA GLN A 373 3.95 -15.90 17.37
C GLN A 373 3.90 -16.53 18.78
N THR A 374 4.76 -17.52 19.04
CA THR A 374 4.94 -18.10 20.38
C THR A 374 5.44 -17.06 21.39
N LEU A 375 6.46 -16.26 21.02
CA LEU A 375 7.00 -15.18 21.87
C LEU A 375 5.96 -14.09 22.17
N VAL A 376 5.11 -13.76 21.19
CA VAL A 376 3.97 -12.85 21.37
C VAL A 376 2.93 -13.45 22.33
N ALA A 377 2.60 -14.73 22.18
CA ALA A 377 1.64 -15.43 23.03
C ALA A 377 2.12 -15.62 24.49
N THR A 378 3.43 -15.63 24.73
CA THR A 378 4.03 -15.68 26.07
C THR A 378 4.48 -14.32 26.62
N ASP A 379 4.29 -13.25 25.85
CA ASP A 379 4.75 -11.88 26.14
C ASP A 379 6.26 -11.76 26.49
N ASP A 380 7.13 -12.59 25.89
CA ASP A 380 8.59 -12.46 26.05
C ASP A 380 9.14 -11.39 25.09
N ARG A 381 8.95 -10.13 25.49
CA ARG A 381 9.33 -8.96 24.71
C ARG A 381 10.84 -8.83 24.49
N SER A 382 11.66 -9.33 25.43
CA SER A 382 13.13 -9.24 25.34
C SER A 382 13.68 -10.17 24.25
N LYS A 383 13.21 -11.42 24.22
CA LYS A 383 13.49 -12.32 23.09
C LYS A 383 12.82 -11.82 21.82
N LEU A 384 11.56 -11.39 21.85
CA LEU A 384 10.84 -10.88 20.67
C LEU A 384 11.69 -9.85 19.90
N LEU A 385 12.16 -8.80 20.59
CA LEU A 385 13.05 -7.79 20.02
C LEU A 385 14.33 -8.41 19.44
N THR A 386 15.00 -9.28 20.19
CA THR A 386 16.27 -9.90 19.79
C THR A 386 16.18 -10.70 18.49
N TYR A 387 15.03 -11.35 18.22
CA TYR A 387 14.83 -12.18 17.02
C TYR A 387 14.18 -11.43 15.85
N VAL A 388 13.39 -10.40 16.16
CA VAL A 388 12.76 -9.52 15.16
C VAL A 388 13.76 -8.50 14.61
N THR A 389 14.74 -8.04 15.40
CA THR A 389 15.84 -7.16 14.96
C THR A 389 17.14 -7.91 14.60
N ASP A 390 17.05 -9.14 14.08
CA ASP A 390 18.22 -9.89 13.59
C ASP A 390 18.32 -9.80 12.05
N PRO A 391 19.28 -9.04 11.49
CA PRO A 391 19.43 -8.90 10.03
C PRO A 391 19.69 -10.23 9.32
N ARG A 392 20.36 -11.19 9.97
CA ARG A 392 20.73 -12.47 9.37
C ARG A 392 19.51 -13.38 9.27
N ARG A 393 18.63 -13.37 10.27
CA ARG A 393 17.30 -14.02 10.19
C ARG A 393 16.44 -13.38 9.10
N GLN A 394 16.36 -12.04 9.06
CA GLN A 394 15.61 -11.30 8.03
C GLN A 394 16.10 -11.62 6.61
N ASN A 395 17.42 -11.73 6.40
CA ASN A 395 18.00 -12.11 5.11
C ASN A 395 17.69 -13.57 4.73
N LEU A 396 17.66 -14.49 5.70
CA LEU A 396 17.28 -15.88 5.43
C LEU A 396 15.78 -15.99 5.11
N MET A 397 14.91 -15.25 5.81
CA MET A 397 13.48 -15.19 5.49
C MET A 397 13.24 -14.71 4.05
N LEU A 398 13.93 -13.64 3.62
CA LEU A 398 13.92 -13.19 2.22
C LEU A 398 14.38 -14.28 1.26
N THR A 399 15.48 -14.98 1.58
CA THR A 399 16.04 -16.04 0.72
C THR A 399 15.09 -17.25 0.58
N VAL A 400 14.33 -17.57 1.63
CA VAL A 400 13.39 -18.72 1.65
C VAL A 400 12.04 -18.39 1.01
N THR A 401 11.56 -17.15 1.14
CA THR A 401 10.21 -16.75 0.69
C THR A 401 10.18 -15.89 -0.57
N GLY A 402 11.30 -15.24 -0.91
CA GLY A 402 11.43 -14.28 -2.01
C GLY A 402 10.94 -12.87 -1.68
N HIS A 403 10.42 -12.60 -0.47
CA HIS A 403 9.83 -11.31 -0.10
C HIS A 403 9.92 -11.00 1.42
N ASP A 404 9.87 -9.73 1.79
CA ASP A 404 10.03 -9.29 3.19
C ASP A 404 8.73 -9.18 4.02
N ASP A 405 7.57 -9.49 3.42
CA ASP A 405 6.23 -9.40 4.02
C ASP A 405 6.16 -10.01 5.44
N ALA A 406 6.65 -11.25 5.61
CA ALA A 406 6.64 -11.92 6.91
C ALA A 406 7.50 -11.19 7.97
N ALA A 407 8.65 -10.64 7.60
CA ALA A 407 9.53 -9.92 8.52
C ALA A 407 8.95 -8.53 8.89
N LEU A 408 8.29 -7.85 7.95
CA LEU A 408 7.55 -6.62 8.23
C LEU A 408 6.35 -6.89 9.16
N ALA A 409 5.57 -7.94 8.91
CA ALA A 409 4.43 -8.32 9.75
C ALA A 409 4.83 -8.67 11.19
N GLU A 410 5.99 -9.29 11.40
CA GLU A 410 6.58 -9.52 12.73
C GLU A 410 6.98 -8.21 13.43
N ILE A 411 7.59 -7.27 12.71
CA ILE A 411 7.94 -5.93 13.24
C ILE A 411 6.68 -5.15 13.61
N GLU A 412 5.68 -5.08 12.73
CA GLU A 412 4.43 -4.36 12.96
C GLU A 412 3.62 -4.94 14.13
N THR A 413 3.63 -6.27 14.27
CA THR A 413 3.00 -6.95 15.42
C THR A 413 3.74 -6.64 16.71
N SER A 414 5.08 -6.61 16.68
CA SER A 414 5.90 -6.17 17.81
C SER A 414 5.60 -4.71 18.17
N GLN A 415 5.58 -3.80 17.20
CA GLN A 415 5.26 -2.38 17.42
C GLN A 415 3.86 -2.18 18.00
N ARG A 416 2.84 -2.92 17.54
CA ARG A 416 1.47 -2.88 18.10
C ARG A 416 1.40 -3.32 19.55
N LEU A 417 2.16 -4.33 19.95
CA LEU A 417 2.23 -4.77 21.36
C LEU A 417 2.90 -3.72 22.25
N LEU A 418 3.96 -3.09 21.74
CA LEU A 418 4.74 -2.10 22.49
C LEU A 418 4.03 -0.74 22.63
N LEU A 419 3.18 -0.34 21.68
CA LEU A 419 2.39 0.90 21.77
C LEU A 419 1.36 0.90 22.92
N ASN A 420 1.01 -0.27 23.46
CA ASN A 420 0.03 -0.43 24.54
C ASN A 420 0.65 -0.34 25.94
N ASP A 421 1.97 -0.15 26.06
CA ASP A 421 2.67 -0.12 27.35
C ASP A 421 3.53 1.15 27.51
N GLU A 422 3.17 2.00 28.47
CA GLU A 422 3.88 3.24 28.79
C GLU A 422 5.30 3.00 29.34
N SER A 423 5.64 1.77 29.75
CA SER A 423 6.95 1.43 30.34
C SER A 423 8.06 1.14 29.32
N ILE A 424 7.73 0.91 28.03
CA ILE A 424 8.75 0.54 27.03
C ILE A 424 9.20 1.77 26.23
N GLY A 425 10.42 2.22 26.54
CA GLY A 425 10.98 3.46 26.03
C GLY A 425 11.18 3.55 24.52
N LEU A 426 11.16 4.79 24.01
CA LEU A 426 11.24 5.17 22.60
C LEU A 426 12.43 4.54 21.86
N VAL A 427 13.55 4.31 22.54
CA VAL A 427 14.73 3.61 22.01
C VAL A 427 14.37 2.24 21.41
N THR A 428 13.44 1.50 22.02
CA THR A 428 13.00 0.18 21.53
C THR A 428 12.19 0.28 20.24
N LEU A 429 11.23 1.21 20.20
CA LEU A 429 10.45 1.50 18.99
C LEU A 429 11.35 2.01 17.86
N THR A 430 12.38 2.79 18.19
CA THR A 430 13.38 3.28 17.24
C THR A 430 14.15 2.13 16.60
N ARG A 431 14.61 1.15 17.38
CA ARG A 431 15.31 -0.05 16.85
C ARG A 431 14.43 -0.81 15.86
N LEU A 432 13.16 -1.04 16.20
CA LEU A 432 12.19 -1.65 15.28
C LEU A 432 11.95 -0.79 14.03
N ALA A 433 11.85 0.54 14.17
CA ALA A 433 11.66 1.47 13.06
C ALA A 433 12.86 1.50 12.09
N VAL A 434 14.09 1.32 12.58
CA VAL A 434 15.31 1.19 11.75
C VAL A 434 15.26 -0.07 10.89
N HIS A 435 14.93 -1.22 11.46
CA HIS A 435 14.74 -2.45 10.68
C HIS A 435 13.57 -2.36 9.71
N ARG A 436 12.41 -1.85 10.15
CA ARG A 436 11.23 -1.62 9.31
C ARG A 436 11.58 -0.79 8.09
N THR A 437 12.28 0.33 8.32
CA THR A 437 12.77 1.23 7.28
C THR A 437 13.74 0.50 6.35
N SER A 438 14.71 -0.26 6.87
CA SER A 438 15.64 -1.01 6.01
C SER A 438 14.96 -2.06 5.14
N LEU A 439 13.90 -2.73 5.62
CA LEU A 439 13.14 -3.70 4.83
C LEU A 439 12.29 -2.98 3.77
N TYR A 440 11.60 -1.88 4.12
CA TYR A 440 10.87 -1.07 3.14
C TYR A 440 11.79 -0.51 2.05
N LEU A 441 12.94 0.07 2.42
CA LEU A 441 13.95 0.56 1.48
C LEU A 441 14.49 -0.55 0.56
N ARG A 442 14.69 -1.77 1.07
CA ARG A 442 15.08 -2.94 0.27
C ARG A 442 14.00 -3.35 -0.76
N ASN A 443 12.76 -2.94 -0.59
CA ASN A 443 11.64 -3.23 -1.48
C ASN A 443 11.12 -2.01 -2.26
N ASN A 444 11.81 -0.87 -2.20
CA ASN A 444 11.49 0.33 -3.00
C ASN A 444 11.60 0.11 -4.53
N TRP A 445 12.12 -1.04 -4.97
CA TRP A 445 12.14 -1.44 -6.37
C TRP A 445 10.81 -1.98 -6.90
N VAL A 446 9.86 -2.38 -6.03
CA VAL A 446 8.63 -3.07 -6.41
C VAL A 446 7.72 -2.13 -7.25
N PRO A 447 7.52 -2.39 -8.55
CA PRO A 447 6.67 -1.55 -9.39
C PRO A 447 5.19 -1.72 -9.03
N THR A 448 4.44 -0.62 -9.00
CA THR A 448 3.00 -0.59 -8.66
C THR A 448 2.14 -1.58 -9.46
N ARG A 449 2.52 -1.87 -10.70
CA ARG A 449 1.79 -2.80 -11.58
C ARG A 449 2.17 -4.26 -11.37
N LEU A 450 3.34 -4.56 -10.81
CA LEU A 450 3.90 -5.92 -10.69
C LEU A 450 2.99 -6.89 -9.91
N PRO A 451 2.36 -6.51 -8.78
CA PRO A 451 1.40 -7.39 -8.12
C PRO A 451 0.20 -7.76 -8.99
N SER A 452 -0.32 -6.82 -9.77
CA SER A 452 -1.46 -7.09 -10.66
C SER A 452 -1.10 -8.06 -11.79
N THR A 453 0.11 -7.98 -12.36
CA THR A 453 0.60 -8.96 -13.34
C THR A 453 0.83 -10.34 -12.72
N TRP A 454 1.29 -10.41 -11.47
CA TRP A 454 1.44 -11.70 -10.79
C TRP A 454 0.10 -12.42 -10.58
N VAL A 455 -0.98 -11.70 -10.30
CA VAL A 455 -2.34 -12.28 -10.32
C VAL A 455 -2.73 -12.73 -11.72
N GLU A 456 -2.48 -11.94 -12.77
CA GLU A 456 -2.83 -12.30 -14.16
C GLU A 456 -2.13 -13.59 -14.65
N VAL A 457 -1.02 -14.02 -14.02
CA VAL A 457 -0.36 -15.32 -14.26
C VAL A 457 -0.63 -16.39 -13.19
N GLY A 458 -1.57 -16.14 -12.27
CA GLY A 458 -2.06 -17.09 -11.26
C GLY A 458 -1.31 -17.10 -9.92
N GLN A 459 -0.32 -16.22 -9.70
CA GLN A 459 0.50 -16.17 -8.48
C GLN A 459 -0.07 -15.17 -7.45
N VAL A 460 -1.29 -15.46 -6.97
CA VAL A 460 -2.05 -14.58 -6.07
C VAL A 460 -1.33 -14.28 -4.75
N ASP A 461 -0.65 -15.25 -4.15
CA ASP A 461 0.01 -15.04 -2.86
C ASP A 461 1.30 -14.22 -3.00
N ARG A 462 2.09 -14.42 -4.07
CA ARG A 462 3.25 -13.57 -4.39
C ARG A 462 2.82 -12.11 -4.59
N ALA A 463 1.69 -11.88 -5.25
CA ALA A 463 1.11 -10.54 -5.41
C ALA A 463 0.75 -9.89 -4.06
N LYS A 464 0.13 -10.62 -3.13
CA LYS A 464 -0.20 -10.11 -1.78
C LYS A 464 1.05 -9.70 -1.02
N SER A 465 2.08 -10.54 -1.01
CA SER A 465 3.32 -10.23 -0.29
C SER A 465 4.09 -9.07 -0.93
N LEU A 466 4.08 -8.94 -2.26
CA LEU A 466 4.64 -7.77 -2.94
C LEU A 466 3.89 -6.47 -2.62
N ILE A 467 2.57 -6.50 -2.44
CA ILE A 467 1.80 -5.31 -2.03
C ILE A 467 2.17 -4.84 -0.62
N ASN A 468 2.31 -5.78 0.32
CA ASN A 468 2.59 -5.44 1.72
C ASN A 468 3.99 -4.82 1.91
N VAL A 469 4.97 -5.12 1.03
CA VAL A 469 6.32 -4.53 1.09
C VAL A 469 6.44 -3.16 0.40
N ILE A 470 5.41 -2.67 -0.30
CA ILE A 470 5.43 -1.32 -0.90
C ILE A 470 5.38 -0.27 0.21
N SER A 471 6.41 0.57 0.27
CA SER A 471 6.60 1.58 1.32
C SER A 471 5.77 2.85 1.12
N ASP A 472 5.55 3.26 -0.14
CA ASP A 472 4.77 4.45 -0.46
C ASP A 472 3.26 4.15 -0.34
N PRO A 473 2.50 4.84 0.54
CA PRO A 473 1.10 4.52 0.76
C PRO A 473 0.19 4.78 -0.45
N LEU A 474 0.56 5.69 -1.36
CA LEU A 474 -0.21 5.98 -2.57
C LEU A 474 0.00 4.88 -3.62
N GLU A 475 1.25 4.47 -3.84
CA GLU A 475 1.54 3.33 -4.73
C GLU A 475 1.04 2.01 -4.16
N GLN A 476 1.07 1.81 -2.84
CA GLN A 476 0.43 0.65 -2.20
C GLN A 476 -1.09 0.65 -2.41
N ALA A 477 -1.77 1.79 -2.22
CA ALA A 477 -3.21 1.91 -2.49
C ALA A 477 -3.55 1.66 -3.97
N ARG A 478 -2.70 2.12 -4.90
CA ARG A 478 -2.82 1.81 -6.34
C ARG A 478 -2.64 0.32 -6.61
N ALA A 479 -1.57 -0.29 -6.11
CA ALA A 479 -1.29 -1.71 -6.29
C ALA A 479 -2.43 -2.59 -5.76
N LEU A 480 -2.97 -2.30 -4.56
CA LEU A 480 -4.17 -2.94 -4.02
C LEU A 480 -5.36 -2.82 -4.97
N THR A 481 -5.66 -1.60 -5.41
CA THR A 481 -6.82 -1.30 -6.25
C THR A 481 -6.74 -1.95 -7.63
N TRP A 482 -5.55 -1.97 -8.24
CA TRP A 482 -5.30 -2.61 -9.53
C TRP A 482 -5.38 -4.15 -9.41
N THR A 483 -4.84 -4.72 -8.34
CA THR A 483 -4.85 -6.16 -8.07
C THR A 483 -6.26 -6.68 -7.79
N ALA A 484 -7.06 -5.93 -7.02
CA ALA A 484 -8.47 -6.25 -6.77
C ALA A 484 -9.30 -6.32 -8.07
N ALA A 485 -9.05 -5.43 -9.03
CA ALA A 485 -9.73 -5.41 -10.31
C ALA A 485 -9.39 -6.62 -11.20
N VAL A 486 -8.21 -7.24 -11.01
CA VAL A 486 -7.85 -8.51 -11.67
C VAL A 486 -8.55 -9.67 -10.95
N LEU A 487 -8.40 -9.79 -9.63
CA LEU A 487 -9.02 -10.87 -8.83
C LEU A 487 -10.54 -10.97 -9.04
N HIS A 488 -11.24 -9.83 -9.18
CA HIS A 488 -12.66 -9.83 -9.49
C HIS A 488 -12.99 -10.44 -10.86
N ARG A 489 -12.15 -10.21 -11.88
CA ARG A 489 -12.31 -10.82 -13.22
C ARG A 489 -12.12 -12.34 -13.17
N ASP A 490 -11.19 -12.79 -12.32
CA ASP A 490 -10.86 -14.21 -12.16
C ASP A 490 -11.86 -14.95 -11.24
N GLY A 491 -12.85 -14.25 -10.68
CA GLY A 491 -13.92 -14.80 -9.84
C GLY A 491 -13.70 -14.69 -8.33
N GLU A 492 -12.54 -14.22 -7.88
CA GLU A 492 -12.14 -14.12 -6.47
C GLU A 492 -12.72 -12.88 -5.76
N GLN A 493 -14.05 -12.77 -5.78
CA GLN A 493 -14.79 -11.58 -5.30
C GLN A 493 -14.49 -11.23 -3.83
N ARG A 494 -14.42 -12.23 -2.94
CA ARG A 494 -14.11 -12.01 -1.50
C ARG A 494 -12.72 -11.40 -1.30
N LEU A 495 -11.71 -11.88 -2.03
CA LEU A 495 -10.35 -11.35 -1.96
C LEU A 495 -10.27 -9.94 -2.57
N ALA A 496 -10.95 -9.70 -3.70
CA ALA A 496 -11.02 -8.38 -4.32
C ALA A 496 -11.61 -7.33 -3.38
N GLY A 497 -12.72 -7.65 -2.68
CA GLY A 497 -13.33 -6.79 -1.67
C GLY A 497 -12.36 -6.45 -0.54
N ALA A 498 -11.70 -7.45 0.04
CA ALA A 498 -10.75 -7.26 1.15
C ALA A 498 -9.53 -6.41 0.78
N LEU A 499 -9.02 -6.50 -0.47
CA LEU A 499 -7.95 -5.61 -0.94
C LEU A 499 -8.44 -4.16 -1.10
N LEU A 500 -9.69 -3.95 -1.53
CA LEU A 500 -10.26 -2.61 -1.65
C LEU A 500 -10.63 -1.99 -0.30
N ASP A 501 -10.97 -2.77 0.73
CA ASP A 501 -11.10 -2.26 2.11
C ASP A 501 -9.78 -1.73 2.67
N LYS A 502 -8.66 -2.41 2.37
CA LYS A 502 -7.31 -1.91 2.67
C LYS A 502 -7.02 -0.62 1.89
N ALA A 503 -7.34 -0.60 0.59
CA ALA A 503 -7.14 0.58 -0.25
C ALA A 503 -8.00 1.77 0.19
N GLU A 504 -9.24 1.56 0.62
CA GLU A 504 -10.15 2.57 1.16
C GLU A 504 -9.55 3.21 2.42
N LYS A 505 -9.09 2.40 3.38
CA LYS A 505 -8.43 2.87 4.61
C LYS A 505 -7.17 3.70 4.34
N LEU A 506 -6.29 3.24 3.46
CA LEU A 506 -5.09 3.98 3.05
C LEU A 506 -5.45 5.28 2.31
N THR A 507 -6.33 5.21 1.31
CA THR A 507 -6.68 6.38 0.49
C THR A 507 -7.33 7.49 1.31
N ILE A 508 -8.18 7.14 2.29
CA ILE A 508 -8.83 8.11 3.19
C ILE A 508 -7.80 8.82 4.10
N SER A 509 -6.79 8.13 4.61
CA SER A 509 -5.75 8.76 5.45
C SER A 509 -4.82 9.68 4.64
N ILE A 510 -4.55 9.32 3.38
CA ILE A 510 -3.67 10.04 2.46
C ILE A 510 -4.35 11.29 1.83
N ASN A 511 -5.68 11.28 1.65
CA ASN A 511 -6.47 12.30 0.93
C ASN A 511 -6.22 13.75 1.38
N GLN A 512 -5.82 13.99 2.64
CA GLN A 512 -5.51 15.34 3.13
C GLN A 512 -4.28 15.99 2.45
N PHE A 513 -3.42 15.21 1.80
CA PHE A 513 -2.18 15.69 1.16
C PHE A 513 -2.23 15.67 -0.38
N TRP A 514 -2.91 14.70 -1.00
CA TRP A 514 -2.85 14.45 -2.45
C TRP A 514 -4.13 14.83 -3.22
N GLY A 515 -5.12 15.38 -2.52
CA GLY A 515 -6.41 15.74 -3.09
C GLY A 515 -7.23 14.53 -3.54
N ILE A 516 -8.22 14.75 -4.40
CA ILE A 516 -9.25 13.75 -4.71
C ILE A 516 -8.81 12.67 -5.71
N GLY A 517 -7.69 12.83 -6.40
CA GLY A 517 -7.26 11.92 -7.47
C GLY A 517 -7.25 10.44 -7.06
N PRO A 518 -6.61 10.08 -5.92
CA PRO A 518 -6.61 8.72 -5.39
C PRO A 518 -8.01 8.18 -5.04
N LEU A 519 -8.89 9.01 -4.45
CA LEU A 519 -10.28 8.62 -4.17
C LEU A 519 -11.08 8.37 -5.47
N VAL A 520 -10.86 9.18 -6.52
CA VAL A 520 -11.51 9.00 -7.82
C VAL A 520 -10.95 7.78 -8.58
N GLU A 521 -9.68 7.43 -8.38
CA GLU A 521 -9.11 6.16 -8.89
C GLU A 521 -9.74 4.95 -8.18
N LEU A 522 -9.79 4.97 -6.85
CA LEU A 522 -10.45 3.93 -6.04
C LEU A 522 -11.93 3.77 -6.41
N ALA A 523 -12.68 4.86 -6.50
CA ALA A 523 -14.10 4.84 -6.87
C ALA A 523 -14.33 4.26 -8.28
N ARG A 524 -13.54 4.66 -9.29
CA ARG A 524 -13.67 4.10 -10.66
C ARG A 524 -13.43 2.59 -10.69
N ARG A 525 -12.56 2.08 -9.82
CA ARG A 525 -12.20 0.66 -9.74
C ARG A 525 -13.21 -0.15 -8.93
N ALA A 526 -13.73 0.41 -7.83
CA ALA A 526 -14.86 -0.12 -7.09
C ALA A 526 -16.11 -0.25 -7.99
N LEU A 527 -16.41 0.78 -8.79
CA LEU A 527 -17.55 0.77 -9.71
C LEU A 527 -17.45 -0.33 -10.78
N ARG A 528 -16.24 -0.59 -11.31
CA ARG A 528 -15.98 -1.70 -12.24
C ARG A 528 -16.24 -3.09 -11.66
N ILE A 529 -15.98 -3.29 -10.37
CA ILE A 529 -16.33 -4.53 -9.67
C ILE A 529 -17.78 -4.53 -9.12
N GLN A 530 -18.58 -3.53 -9.49
CA GLN A 530 -19.97 -3.31 -9.07
C GLN A 530 -20.14 -3.05 -7.56
N ASP A 531 -19.11 -2.50 -6.92
CA ASP A 531 -19.16 -2.07 -5.53
C ASP A 531 -19.70 -0.63 -5.40
N HIS A 532 -21.02 -0.51 -5.51
CA HIS A 532 -21.71 0.78 -5.44
C HIS A 532 -21.66 1.42 -4.05
N GLU A 533 -21.68 0.65 -2.96
CA GLU A 533 -21.63 1.25 -1.61
C GLU A 533 -20.25 1.81 -1.26
N ARG A 534 -19.14 1.17 -1.68
CA ARG A 534 -17.80 1.75 -1.52
C ARG A 534 -17.66 3.02 -2.35
N VAL A 535 -18.21 3.07 -3.57
CA VAL A 535 -18.24 4.31 -4.36
C VAL A 535 -18.96 5.42 -3.58
N GLU A 536 -20.14 5.16 -3.00
CA GLU A 536 -20.85 6.14 -2.18
C GLU A 536 -20.04 6.58 -0.93
N ARG A 537 -19.38 5.67 -0.21
CA ARG A 537 -18.53 6.02 0.94
C ARG A 537 -17.33 6.88 0.54
N VAL A 538 -16.63 6.49 -0.52
CA VAL A 538 -15.45 7.19 -1.05
C VAL A 538 -15.81 8.58 -1.57
N LEU A 539 -16.96 8.74 -2.23
CA LEU A 539 -17.49 10.06 -2.60
C LEU A 539 -17.92 10.88 -1.37
N GLY A 540 -18.52 10.25 -0.36
CA GLY A 540 -18.90 10.88 0.90
C GLY A 540 -17.71 11.44 1.70
N ALA A 541 -16.52 10.82 1.57
CA ALA A 541 -15.28 11.33 2.16
C ALA A 541 -14.78 12.65 1.51
N ILE A 542 -15.27 12.99 0.30
CA ILE A 542 -14.91 14.22 -0.40
C ILE A 542 -15.75 15.39 0.15
N LYS A 543 -15.11 16.23 0.98
CA LYS A 543 -15.77 17.34 1.69
C LYS A 543 -16.42 18.39 0.77
N HIS A 544 -15.79 18.72 -0.36
CA HIS A 544 -16.23 19.80 -1.25
C HIS A 544 -17.18 19.29 -2.34
N ALA A 545 -18.39 19.87 -2.44
CA ALA A 545 -19.41 19.49 -3.43
C ALA A 545 -18.91 19.52 -4.88
N ARG A 546 -18.19 20.59 -5.28
CA ARG A 546 -17.56 20.70 -6.61
C ARG A 546 -16.62 19.52 -6.95
N ASN A 547 -15.92 19.00 -5.94
CA ASN A 547 -15.00 17.88 -6.10
C ASN A 547 -15.77 16.54 -6.20
N ARG A 548 -16.91 16.42 -5.50
CA ARG A 548 -17.86 15.30 -5.69
C ARG A 548 -18.51 15.34 -7.07
N ALA A 549 -18.89 16.51 -7.57
CA ALA A 549 -19.43 16.68 -8.91
C ALA A 549 -18.43 16.22 -9.99
N ALA A 550 -17.18 16.69 -9.92
CA ALA A 550 -16.11 16.25 -10.81
C ALA A 550 -15.82 14.74 -10.70
N ALA A 551 -15.85 14.17 -9.49
CA ALA A 551 -15.71 12.74 -9.28
C ALA A 551 -16.86 11.94 -9.92
N CYS A 552 -18.11 12.37 -9.72
CA CYS A 552 -19.29 11.74 -10.32
C CYS A 552 -19.28 11.80 -11.85
N ALA A 553 -18.82 12.92 -12.45
CA ALA A 553 -18.64 13.03 -13.89
C ALA A 553 -17.55 12.08 -14.42
N SER A 554 -16.45 11.93 -13.68
CA SER A 554 -15.38 10.97 -14.03
C SER A 554 -15.84 9.50 -13.92
N LEU A 555 -16.75 9.20 -12.99
CA LEU A 555 -17.43 7.90 -12.89
C LEU A 555 -18.38 7.69 -14.07
N ALA A 556 -19.20 8.69 -14.42
CA ALA A 556 -20.09 8.63 -15.58
C ALA A 556 -19.34 8.31 -16.89
N LEU A 557 -18.22 8.98 -17.14
CA LEU A 557 -17.33 8.69 -18.29
C LEU A 557 -16.78 7.26 -18.26
N SER A 558 -16.34 6.77 -17.09
CA SER A 558 -15.84 5.39 -16.97
C SER A 558 -16.92 4.36 -17.29
N VAL A 559 -18.16 4.58 -16.84
CA VAL A 559 -19.30 3.68 -17.06
C VAL A 559 -19.81 3.75 -18.51
N TYR A 560 -19.77 4.94 -19.12
CA TYR A 560 -20.07 5.14 -20.53
C TYR A 560 -19.10 4.35 -21.44
N ASN A 561 -17.79 4.42 -21.15
CA ASN A 561 -16.77 3.68 -21.89
C ASN A 561 -16.87 2.15 -21.69
N ASP A 562 -17.38 1.71 -20.53
CA ASP A 562 -17.71 0.30 -20.27
C ASP A 562 -19.11 -0.10 -20.88
N ALA A 563 -19.66 0.72 -21.79
CA ALA A 563 -20.89 0.55 -22.58
C ALA A 563 -22.23 0.49 -21.80
N LYS A 564 -22.31 1.12 -20.61
CA LYS A 564 -23.52 1.10 -19.76
C LYS A 564 -24.23 2.46 -19.66
N GLY A 565 -24.91 2.86 -20.75
CA GLY A 565 -25.51 4.19 -20.89
C GLY A 565 -26.42 4.65 -19.74
N ASP A 566 -27.37 3.81 -19.29
CA ASP A 566 -28.35 4.18 -18.26
C ASP A 566 -27.72 4.41 -16.87
N GLU A 567 -26.63 3.69 -16.56
CA GLU A 567 -25.87 3.84 -15.31
C GLU A 567 -24.99 5.11 -15.38
N ALA A 568 -24.39 5.39 -16.54
CA ALA A 568 -23.62 6.61 -16.77
C ALA A 568 -24.47 7.89 -16.65
N GLU A 569 -25.69 7.89 -17.19
CA GLU A 569 -26.65 9.00 -17.07
C GLU A 569 -27.07 9.26 -15.60
N GLN A 570 -27.15 8.22 -14.76
CA GLN A 570 -27.42 8.39 -13.31
C GLN A 570 -26.26 9.11 -12.61
N TRP A 571 -25.01 8.70 -12.87
CA TRP A 571 -23.83 9.35 -12.32
C TRP A 571 -23.66 10.79 -12.82
N TYR A 572 -24.00 11.07 -14.08
CA TYR A 572 -24.00 12.43 -14.64
C TYR A 572 -25.06 13.33 -13.99
N ARG A 573 -26.30 12.85 -13.79
CA ARG A 573 -27.33 13.60 -13.05
C ARG A 573 -26.92 13.91 -11.61
N LYS A 574 -26.21 12.98 -10.96
CA LYS A 574 -25.63 13.21 -9.62
C LYS A 574 -24.57 14.30 -9.65
N ALA A 575 -23.73 14.35 -10.69
CA ALA A 575 -22.73 15.40 -10.89
C ALA A 575 -23.37 16.79 -11.07
N GLU A 576 -24.39 16.92 -11.92
CA GLU A 576 -25.12 18.18 -12.12
C GLU A 576 -25.85 18.64 -10.84
N LYS A 577 -26.41 17.71 -10.04
CA LYS A 577 -27.01 18.05 -8.75
C LYS A 577 -25.99 18.64 -7.77
N GLU A 578 -24.85 17.97 -7.57
CA GLU A 578 -23.77 18.43 -6.68
C GLU A 578 -23.15 19.77 -7.14
N LEU A 579 -23.22 20.08 -8.45
CA LEU A 579 -22.82 21.36 -9.01
C LEU A 579 -23.87 22.47 -8.75
N ALA A 580 -25.16 22.16 -8.86
CA ALA A 580 -26.24 23.14 -8.69
C ALA A 580 -26.44 23.63 -7.25
N GLU A 581 -25.94 22.90 -6.25
CA GLU A 581 -26.09 23.23 -4.82
C GLU A 581 -25.08 24.29 -4.31
N ASN A 582 -24.22 24.90 -5.16
CA ASN A 582 -23.30 25.97 -4.74
C ASN A 582 -22.93 26.99 -5.86
N ASP A 583 -23.09 28.28 -5.58
CA ASP A 583 -22.97 29.39 -6.55
C ASP A 583 -21.63 30.18 -6.45
N ASN A 584 -20.50 29.47 -6.33
CA ASN A 584 -19.18 30.11 -6.20
C ASN A 584 -18.22 29.62 -7.29
N ARG A 585 -17.36 30.53 -7.79
CA ARG A 585 -16.49 30.33 -8.97
C ARG A 585 -15.82 28.95 -9.00
N CYS A 586 -16.03 28.24 -10.11
CA CYS A 586 -15.63 26.86 -10.29
C CYS A 586 -14.11 26.68 -10.42
N ASP A 587 -13.67 25.43 -10.23
CA ASP A 587 -12.36 24.97 -10.65
C ASP A 587 -12.44 24.46 -12.10
N VAL A 588 -11.51 24.88 -12.95
CA VAL A 588 -11.53 24.69 -14.41
C VAL A 588 -11.42 23.20 -14.77
N GLU A 589 -10.66 22.41 -14.00
CA GLU A 589 -10.53 20.95 -14.17
C GLU A 589 -11.88 20.24 -13.97
N GLY A 590 -12.64 20.66 -12.95
CA GLY A 590 -13.95 20.06 -12.62
C GLY A 590 -15.01 20.33 -13.69
N LEU A 591 -15.06 21.57 -14.21
CA LEU A 591 -15.95 21.92 -15.32
C LEU A 591 -15.62 21.13 -16.59
N ALA A 592 -14.34 20.90 -16.90
CA ALA A 592 -13.94 20.12 -18.06
C ALA A 592 -14.39 18.64 -17.96
N GLN A 593 -14.31 18.03 -16.77
CA GLN A 593 -14.83 16.67 -16.53
C GLN A 593 -16.36 16.58 -16.71
N ILE A 594 -17.12 17.56 -16.20
CA ILE A 594 -18.59 17.59 -16.35
C ILE A 594 -18.98 17.86 -17.81
N ALA A 595 -18.27 18.75 -18.51
CA ALA A 595 -18.47 19.00 -19.93
C ALA A 595 -18.20 17.76 -20.80
N ALA A 596 -17.16 17.00 -20.47
CA ALA A 596 -16.81 15.75 -21.12
C ALA A 596 -17.90 14.67 -20.92
N ALA A 597 -18.37 14.48 -19.67
CA ALA A 597 -19.47 13.57 -19.38
C ALA A 597 -20.77 13.97 -20.12
N ALA A 598 -21.10 15.26 -20.15
CA ALA A 598 -22.23 15.80 -20.89
C ALA A 598 -22.10 15.54 -22.41
N ALA A 599 -20.90 15.68 -22.98
CA ALA A 599 -20.65 15.42 -24.40
C ALA A 599 -20.80 13.94 -24.76
N ALA A 600 -20.18 13.05 -23.97
CA ALA A 600 -20.27 11.60 -24.16
C ALA A 600 -21.72 11.08 -24.12
N LEU A 601 -22.54 11.62 -23.20
CA LEU A 601 -23.96 11.27 -23.05
C LEU A 601 -24.90 11.99 -24.05
N GLY A 602 -24.37 12.81 -24.97
CA GLY A 602 -25.16 13.48 -26.01
C GLY A 602 -25.85 14.79 -25.57
N HIS A 603 -25.57 15.32 -24.38
CA HIS A 603 -26.09 16.59 -23.87
C HIS A 603 -25.34 17.80 -24.48
N SER A 604 -25.26 17.87 -25.81
CA SER A 604 -24.36 18.79 -26.55
C SER A 604 -24.51 20.26 -26.16
N ALA A 605 -25.74 20.75 -25.95
CA ALA A 605 -25.98 22.13 -25.55
C ALA A 605 -25.38 22.47 -24.16
N ARG A 606 -25.45 21.53 -23.22
CA ARG A 606 -24.86 21.68 -21.88
C ARG A 606 -23.34 21.59 -21.93
N ALA A 607 -22.81 20.66 -22.72
CA ALA A 607 -21.38 20.54 -22.97
C ALA A 607 -20.79 21.84 -23.56
N SER A 608 -21.41 22.44 -24.57
CA SER A 608 -20.95 23.70 -25.17
C SER A 608 -20.89 24.86 -24.17
N VAL A 609 -21.89 25.00 -23.29
CA VAL A 609 -21.89 26.03 -22.23
C VAL A 609 -20.72 25.81 -21.26
N LEU A 610 -20.54 24.58 -20.78
CA LEU A 610 -19.47 24.25 -19.82
C LEU A 610 -18.07 24.41 -20.44
N VAL A 611 -17.89 24.04 -21.72
CA VAL A 611 -16.64 24.28 -22.48
C VAL A 611 -16.33 25.78 -22.59
N GLN A 612 -17.34 26.63 -22.82
CA GLN A 612 -17.12 28.08 -22.85
C GLN A 612 -16.68 28.61 -21.48
N CYS A 613 -17.34 28.19 -20.39
CA CYS A 613 -16.92 28.55 -19.03
C CYS A 613 -15.48 28.12 -18.72
N VAL A 614 -15.05 26.94 -19.20
CA VAL A 614 -13.65 26.50 -19.12
C VAL A 614 -12.71 27.48 -19.83
N PHE A 615 -13.00 27.85 -21.08
CA PHE A 615 -12.14 28.78 -21.84
C PHE A 615 -12.13 30.21 -21.26
N ASP A 616 -13.22 30.66 -20.63
CA ASP A 616 -13.30 31.99 -20.03
C ASP A 616 -12.43 32.12 -18.76
N ASP A 617 -12.21 31.04 -18.01
CA ASP A 617 -11.44 31.02 -16.75
C ASP A 617 -10.03 30.40 -16.87
N LEU A 618 -9.76 29.56 -17.87
CA LEU A 618 -8.43 28.99 -18.14
C LEU A 618 -7.27 30.02 -18.22
N PRO A 619 -7.44 31.26 -18.73
CA PRO A 619 -6.37 32.26 -18.76
C PRO A 619 -6.06 32.93 -17.40
N LYS A 620 -6.86 32.68 -16.36
CA LYS A 620 -6.78 33.39 -15.07
C LYS A 620 -6.04 32.60 -13.97
N SER A 621 -5.69 31.34 -14.24
CA SER A 621 -5.07 30.44 -13.27
C SER A 621 -3.54 30.46 -13.32
N LEU A 622 -2.89 30.68 -12.18
CA LEU A 622 -1.43 30.82 -12.01
C LEU A 622 -0.58 29.55 -12.31
N SER A 623 -1.17 28.46 -12.84
CA SER A 623 -0.47 27.22 -13.21
C SER A 623 -0.90 26.78 -14.62
N GLU A 624 -0.37 27.47 -15.63
CA GLU A 624 -0.95 27.45 -16.98
C GLU A 624 -0.89 26.08 -17.69
N GLU A 625 0.20 25.33 -17.58
CA GLU A 625 0.44 24.18 -18.48
C GLU A 625 -0.14 22.85 -17.98
N TYR A 626 0.04 22.55 -16.69
CA TYR A 626 -0.42 21.29 -16.11
C TYR A 626 -1.94 21.20 -16.11
N LEU A 627 -2.62 22.33 -15.85
CA LEU A 627 -4.07 22.44 -15.92
C LEU A 627 -4.59 22.29 -17.36
N LYS A 628 -3.95 22.94 -18.35
CA LYS A 628 -4.27 22.76 -19.78
C LYS A 628 -4.18 21.28 -20.19
N ALA A 629 -3.13 20.57 -19.79
CA ALA A 629 -2.97 19.15 -20.11
C ALA A 629 -4.12 18.29 -19.53
N LYS A 630 -4.50 18.52 -18.27
CA LYS A 630 -5.64 17.80 -17.67
C LYS A 630 -6.97 18.11 -18.34
N VAL A 631 -7.23 19.38 -18.66
CA VAL A 631 -8.46 19.83 -19.36
C VAL A 631 -8.56 19.20 -20.75
N ALA A 632 -7.46 19.18 -21.51
CA ALA A 632 -7.40 18.53 -22.82
C ALA A 632 -7.68 17.03 -22.73
N ARG A 633 -7.09 16.32 -21.75
CA ARG A 633 -7.36 14.89 -21.53
C ARG A 633 -8.83 14.64 -21.17
N ALA A 634 -9.41 15.45 -20.29
CA ALA A 634 -10.84 15.36 -19.95
C ALA A 634 -11.73 15.50 -21.20
N PHE A 635 -11.47 16.49 -22.06
CA PHE A 635 -12.20 16.65 -23.31
C PHE A 635 -12.02 15.48 -24.28
N ALA A 636 -10.83 14.88 -24.35
CA ALA A 636 -10.59 13.68 -25.16
C ALA A 636 -11.38 12.46 -24.63
N ASP A 637 -11.40 12.26 -23.32
CA ASP A 637 -12.16 11.18 -22.66
C ASP A 637 -13.68 11.32 -22.92
N GLY A 638 -14.18 12.54 -23.15
CA GLY A 638 -15.57 12.84 -23.52
C GLY A 638 -15.85 12.94 -25.02
N GLY A 639 -14.90 12.57 -25.90
CA GLY A 639 -15.07 12.61 -27.36
C GLY A 639 -15.01 14.01 -27.99
N LEU A 640 -14.66 15.06 -27.24
CA LEU A 640 -14.53 16.44 -27.72
C LEU A 640 -13.14 16.68 -28.37
N PHE A 641 -12.77 15.84 -29.33
CA PHE A 641 -11.42 15.74 -29.88
C PHE A 641 -10.87 17.07 -30.43
N ASP A 642 -11.66 17.82 -31.20
CA ASP A 642 -11.23 19.12 -31.75
C ASP A 642 -10.91 20.15 -30.65
N VAL A 643 -11.66 20.10 -29.54
CA VAL A 643 -11.45 20.97 -28.38
C VAL A 643 -10.22 20.52 -27.60
N ALA A 644 -10.06 19.20 -27.42
CA ALA A 644 -8.88 18.61 -26.80
C ALA A 644 -7.59 19.02 -27.53
N CYS A 645 -7.51 18.76 -28.85
CA CYS A 645 -6.37 19.15 -29.69
C CYS A 645 -6.04 20.65 -29.60
N ARG A 646 -7.06 21.52 -29.64
CA ARG A 646 -6.86 22.97 -29.47
C ARG A 646 -6.23 23.32 -28.12
N VAL A 647 -6.68 22.70 -27.03
CA VAL A 647 -6.07 22.92 -25.71
C VAL A 647 -4.66 22.33 -25.64
N SER A 648 -4.43 21.11 -26.17
CA SER A 648 -3.10 20.48 -26.23
C SER A 648 -2.09 21.38 -26.96
N THR A 649 -2.43 21.88 -28.15
CA THR A 649 -1.55 22.77 -28.93
C THR A 649 -1.24 24.11 -28.25
N SER A 650 -2.04 24.53 -27.26
CA SER A 650 -1.82 25.76 -26.47
C SER A 650 -0.87 25.58 -25.28
N ILE A 651 -0.35 24.37 -25.04
CA ILE A 651 0.68 24.08 -24.05
C ILE A 651 2.04 24.50 -24.63
N SER A 652 2.77 25.37 -23.92
CA SER A 652 4.09 25.86 -24.34
C SER A 652 5.18 24.78 -24.24
N ASP A 653 5.26 24.07 -23.13
CA ASP A 653 6.18 22.93 -22.95
C ASP A 653 5.94 21.84 -23.99
N TYR A 654 6.96 21.56 -24.79
CA TYR A 654 6.93 20.63 -25.91
C TYR A 654 6.70 19.18 -25.44
N GLY A 655 7.36 18.76 -24.35
CA GLY A 655 7.23 17.39 -23.84
C GLY A 655 5.83 17.08 -23.31
N ARG A 656 5.23 17.99 -22.54
CA ARG A 656 3.85 17.88 -22.05
C ARG A 656 2.83 17.98 -23.17
N ARG A 657 3.06 18.85 -24.16
CA ARG A 657 2.22 18.93 -25.37
C ARG A 657 2.14 17.58 -26.06
N GLU A 658 3.28 16.94 -26.32
CA GLU A 658 3.30 15.67 -27.03
C GLU A 658 2.67 14.53 -26.22
N ARG A 659 2.98 14.37 -24.92
CA ARG A 659 2.35 13.32 -24.09
C ARG A 659 0.82 13.45 -24.12
N ASN A 660 0.33 14.69 -24.12
CA ASN A 660 -1.09 14.98 -24.21
C ASN A 660 -1.68 14.66 -25.58
N LEU A 661 -0.97 14.95 -26.68
CA LEU A 661 -1.39 14.55 -28.03
C LEU A 661 -1.45 13.03 -28.19
N LEU A 662 -0.52 12.26 -27.60
CA LEU A 662 -0.58 10.80 -27.61
C LEU A 662 -1.83 10.26 -26.89
N ASP A 663 -2.24 10.84 -25.76
CA ASP A 663 -3.50 10.50 -25.09
C ASP A 663 -4.72 10.79 -25.98
N VAL A 664 -4.73 11.94 -26.67
CA VAL A 664 -5.82 12.33 -27.56
C VAL A 664 -5.91 11.38 -28.77
N ILE A 665 -4.77 11.09 -29.42
CA ILE A 665 -4.65 10.11 -30.51
C ILE A 665 -5.17 8.76 -30.04
N ARG A 666 -4.79 8.30 -28.84
CA ARG A 666 -5.27 7.04 -28.28
C ARG A 666 -6.80 7.00 -28.12
N ASN A 667 -7.38 8.02 -27.48
CA ASN A 667 -8.83 8.08 -27.28
C ASN A 667 -9.60 8.12 -28.61
N ILE A 668 -9.04 8.73 -29.67
CA ILE A 668 -9.62 8.67 -31.02
C ILE A 668 -9.48 7.26 -31.60
N ALA A 669 -8.31 6.61 -31.46
CA ALA A 669 -8.06 5.28 -32.00
C ALA A 669 -9.08 4.25 -31.49
N CYS A 670 -9.41 4.27 -30.19
CA CYS A 670 -10.45 3.44 -29.56
C CYS A 670 -11.87 3.60 -30.15
N SER A 671 -12.12 4.65 -30.95
CA SER A 671 -13.42 4.90 -31.61
C SER A 671 -13.32 4.88 -33.15
N ASN A 672 -12.16 5.26 -33.71
CA ASN A 672 -11.91 5.37 -35.14
C ASN A 672 -10.40 5.42 -35.42
N ILE A 673 -9.78 4.25 -35.60
CA ILE A 673 -8.36 4.10 -35.95
C ILE A 673 -7.97 4.95 -37.18
N GLY A 674 -8.84 5.05 -38.19
CA GLY A 674 -8.55 5.81 -39.42
C GLY A 674 -8.37 7.31 -39.19
N LYS A 675 -9.27 7.93 -38.41
CA LYS A 675 -9.14 9.34 -38.00
C LYS A 675 -7.93 9.56 -37.08
N SER A 676 -7.61 8.58 -36.25
CA SER A 676 -6.42 8.63 -35.40
C SER A 676 -5.12 8.60 -36.22
N GLU A 677 -5.05 7.77 -37.26
CA GLU A 677 -3.91 7.70 -38.18
C GLU A 677 -3.73 9.03 -38.95
N GLU A 678 -4.84 9.62 -39.41
CA GLU A 678 -4.85 10.93 -40.06
C GLU A 678 -4.35 12.03 -39.11
N LEU A 679 -4.86 12.08 -37.87
CA LEU A 679 -4.45 13.06 -36.87
C LEU A 679 -2.96 12.91 -36.53
N ALA A 680 -2.49 11.67 -36.26
CA ALA A 680 -1.10 11.37 -35.95
C ALA A 680 -0.12 11.90 -37.02
N ARG A 681 -0.51 11.78 -38.30
CA ARG A 681 0.27 12.26 -39.47
C ARG A 681 0.12 13.76 -39.74
N SER A 682 -0.98 14.39 -39.34
CA SER A 682 -1.21 15.83 -39.52
C SER A 682 -0.39 16.72 -38.56
N MET A 683 0.12 16.15 -37.47
CA MET A 683 0.86 16.88 -36.44
C MET A 683 2.32 17.09 -36.85
N GLY A 684 2.76 18.35 -36.79
CA GLY A 684 3.88 18.86 -37.60
C GLY A 684 5.30 18.41 -37.25
N ASP A 685 5.53 17.67 -36.17
CA ASP A 685 6.86 17.14 -35.86
C ASP A 685 7.03 15.73 -36.42
N ALA A 686 7.86 15.60 -37.45
CA ALA A 686 8.16 14.33 -38.12
C ALA A 686 9.06 13.41 -37.27
N ALA A 687 9.87 13.96 -36.36
CA ALA A 687 10.75 13.16 -35.51
C ALA A 687 9.97 12.28 -34.53
N LEU A 688 8.74 12.68 -34.17
CA LEU A 688 7.88 11.98 -33.22
C LEU A 688 6.79 11.11 -33.86
N LEU A 689 6.78 11.01 -35.21
CA LEU A 689 5.76 10.26 -35.93
C LEU A 689 5.72 8.78 -35.51
N HIS A 690 6.87 8.16 -35.25
CA HIS A 690 6.96 6.78 -34.78
C HIS A 690 6.21 6.55 -33.44
N ALA A 691 6.28 7.49 -32.50
CA ALA A 691 5.58 7.39 -31.22
C ALA A 691 4.06 7.54 -31.38
N ARG A 692 3.61 8.47 -32.24
CA ARG A 692 2.19 8.64 -32.56
C ARG A 692 1.61 7.43 -33.30
N LEU A 693 2.33 6.90 -34.29
CA LEU A 693 1.90 5.71 -35.02
C LEU A 693 1.91 4.45 -34.14
N ALA A 694 2.81 4.33 -33.16
CA ALA A 694 2.81 3.21 -32.21
C ALA A 694 1.52 3.11 -31.37
N VAL A 695 0.89 4.26 -31.03
CA VAL A 695 -0.44 4.29 -30.39
C VAL A 695 -1.50 3.70 -31.32
N VAL A 696 -1.50 4.12 -32.60
CA VAL A 696 -2.46 3.66 -33.62
C VAL A 696 -2.26 2.17 -33.93
N ALA A 697 -1.01 1.71 -34.01
CA ALA A 697 -0.65 0.32 -34.23
C ALA A 697 -1.10 -0.59 -33.07
N PHE A 698 -0.94 -0.13 -31.81
CA PHE A 698 -1.39 -0.87 -30.63
C PHE A 698 -2.91 -1.09 -30.60
N GLU A 699 -3.71 -0.05 -30.84
CA GLU A 699 -5.17 -0.21 -30.84
C GLU A 699 -5.63 -1.05 -32.07
N ALA A 700 -5.01 -0.87 -33.26
CA ALA A 700 -5.26 -1.73 -34.42
C ALA A 700 -4.91 -3.21 -34.20
N ALA A 701 -3.79 -3.49 -33.51
CA ALA A 701 -3.41 -4.84 -33.11
C ALA A 701 -4.39 -5.43 -32.08
N SER A 702 -4.92 -4.60 -31.18
CA SER A 702 -5.87 -5.00 -30.14
C SER A 702 -7.28 -5.28 -30.69
N GLU A 703 -7.72 -4.56 -31.72
CA GLU A 703 -8.96 -4.85 -32.47
C GLU A 703 -8.80 -6.02 -33.47
N GLY A 704 -7.57 -6.44 -33.77
CA GLY A 704 -7.28 -7.51 -34.73
C GLY A 704 -7.23 -7.08 -36.20
N ASP A 705 -7.11 -5.77 -36.49
CA ASP A 705 -6.86 -5.23 -37.84
C ASP A 705 -5.39 -5.46 -38.25
N ARG A 706 -5.04 -6.74 -38.41
CA ARG A 706 -3.70 -7.21 -38.72
C ARG A 706 -3.07 -6.54 -39.96
N PRO A 707 -3.76 -6.37 -41.10
CA PRO A 707 -3.17 -5.70 -42.27
C PRO A 707 -2.77 -4.24 -42.01
N ARG A 708 -3.54 -3.51 -41.18
CA ARG A 708 -3.17 -2.15 -40.77
C ARG A 708 -2.03 -2.18 -39.76
N ALA A 709 -2.11 -3.03 -38.73
CA ALA A 709 -1.10 -3.14 -37.69
C ALA A 709 0.27 -3.53 -38.26
N ASP A 710 0.34 -4.59 -39.07
CA ASP A 710 1.60 -5.05 -39.70
C ASP A 710 2.25 -3.96 -40.57
N ARG A 711 1.44 -3.18 -41.32
CA ARG A 711 1.94 -2.02 -42.10
C ARG A 711 2.51 -0.93 -41.18
N LEU A 712 1.77 -0.54 -40.15
CA LEU A 712 2.18 0.54 -39.24
C LEU A 712 3.44 0.15 -38.46
N LEU A 713 3.56 -1.10 -38.00
CA LEU A 713 4.74 -1.60 -37.29
C LEU A 713 5.99 -1.55 -38.15
N ALA A 714 5.91 -1.96 -39.42
CA ALA A 714 7.03 -1.84 -40.37
C ALA A 714 7.44 -0.37 -40.60
N GLU A 715 6.47 0.53 -40.78
CA GLU A 715 6.71 1.98 -40.93
C GLU A 715 7.36 2.58 -39.67
N ILE A 716 6.95 2.14 -38.47
CA ILE A 716 7.55 2.57 -37.20
C ILE A 716 9.00 2.09 -37.07
N GLU A 717 9.31 0.83 -37.42
CA GLU A 717 10.66 0.28 -37.37
C GLU A 717 11.63 1.03 -38.31
N GLU A 718 11.17 1.38 -39.52
CA GLU A 718 11.95 2.22 -40.45
C GLU A 718 12.23 3.63 -39.89
N LEU A 719 11.23 4.26 -39.26
CA LEU A 719 11.38 5.58 -38.63
C LEU A 719 12.29 5.54 -37.38
N GLN A 720 12.20 4.48 -36.57
CA GLN A 720 13.03 4.29 -35.38
C GLN A 720 14.52 4.14 -35.69
N ALA A 721 14.87 3.60 -36.87
CA ALA A 721 16.27 3.42 -37.27
C ALA A 721 17.05 4.74 -37.43
N GLY A 722 16.36 5.88 -37.60
CA GLY A 722 16.93 7.23 -37.66
C GLY A 722 16.66 8.09 -36.42
N ALA A 723 15.96 7.59 -35.40
CA ALA A 723 15.57 8.35 -34.21
C ALA A 723 16.69 8.43 -33.17
N GLN A 724 16.72 9.52 -32.38
CA GLN A 724 17.61 9.62 -31.22
C GLN A 724 17.10 8.72 -30.08
N ASP A 725 18.00 8.33 -29.17
CA ASP A 725 17.62 7.62 -27.94
C ASP A 725 17.01 8.60 -26.93
N ASP A 726 15.68 8.62 -26.90
CA ASP A 726 14.87 9.45 -25.99
C ASP A 726 13.65 8.68 -25.41
N GLU A 727 12.84 9.39 -24.60
CA GLU A 727 11.61 8.85 -23.99
C GLU A 727 10.61 8.36 -25.05
N TRP A 728 10.55 9.00 -26.21
CA TRP A 728 9.59 8.70 -27.28
C TRP A 728 9.99 7.46 -28.06
N ARG A 729 11.30 7.27 -28.31
CA ARG A 729 11.82 6.04 -28.90
C ARG A 729 11.46 4.86 -27.99
N THR A 730 11.75 4.96 -26.70
CA THR A 730 11.38 3.98 -25.67
C THR A 730 9.88 3.69 -25.66
N PHE A 731 9.02 4.72 -25.63
CA PHE A 731 7.56 4.56 -25.73
C PHE A 731 7.12 3.78 -26.97
N SER A 732 7.69 4.08 -28.13
CA SER A 732 7.35 3.38 -29.38
C SER A 732 7.88 1.94 -29.44
N LEU A 733 9.01 1.63 -28.80
CA LEU A 733 9.54 0.27 -28.67
C LEU A 733 8.61 -0.60 -27.80
N VAL A 734 8.09 -0.04 -26.70
CA VAL A 734 7.04 -0.69 -25.89
C VAL A 734 5.78 -0.91 -26.72
N GLY A 735 5.32 0.11 -27.45
CA GLY A 735 4.16 0.01 -28.34
C GLY A 735 4.29 -1.13 -29.36
N ASN A 736 5.44 -1.26 -30.03
CA ASN A 736 5.70 -2.35 -30.98
C ASN A 736 5.69 -3.73 -30.30
N ALA A 737 6.43 -3.89 -29.19
CA ALA A 737 6.53 -5.16 -28.48
C ALA A 737 5.15 -5.68 -28.00
N VAL A 738 4.31 -4.79 -27.49
CA VAL A 738 2.94 -5.10 -27.05
C VAL A 738 2.04 -5.41 -28.25
N SER A 739 2.16 -4.65 -29.35
CA SER A 739 1.38 -4.90 -30.58
C SER A 739 1.67 -6.27 -31.18
N TYR A 740 2.95 -6.67 -31.24
CA TYR A 740 3.34 -8.00 -31.70
C TYR A 740 2.77 -9.12 -30.81
N ALA A 741 2.75 -8.93 -29.48
CA ALA A 741 2.09 -9.88 -28.57
C ALA A 741 0.57 -9.98 -28.81
N CYS A 742 -0.13 -8.86 -29.04
CA CYS A 742 -1.56 -8.86 -29.39
C CYS A 742 -1.84 -9.60 -30.72
N LEU A 743 -0.96 -9.48 -31.72
CA LEU A 743 -1.07 -10.15 -33.02
C LEU A 743 -0.67 -11.64 -33.00
N GLY A 744 -0.16 -12.14 -31.86
CA GLY A 744 0.37 -13.49 -31.70
C GLY A 744 1.76 -13.73 -32.29
N ASP A 745 2.49 -12.67 -32.68
CA ASP A 745 3.90 -12.77 -33.10
C ASP A 745 4.81 -12.72 -31.85
N PHE A 746 4.82 -13.85 -31.13
CA PHE A 746 5.55 -13.97 -29.87
C PHE A 746 7.07 -13.91 -30.06
N GLU A 747 7.60 -14.33 -31.21
CA GLU A 747 9.04 -14.30 -31.49
C GLU A 747 9.54 -12.87 -31.68
N ARG A 748 8.83 -12.02 -32.43
CA ARG A 748 9.18 -10.59 -32.52
C ARG A 748 8.99 -9.87 -31.18
N SER A 749 7.91 -10.16 -30.46
CA SER A 749 7.68 -9.57 -29.14
C SER A 749 8.82 -9.91 -28.15
N GLU A 750 9.26 -11.17 -28.13
CA GLU A 750 10.38 -11.66 -27.31
C GLU A 750 11.73 -11.07 -27.74
N PHE A 751 11.94 -10.82 -29.04
CA PHE A 751 13.10 -10.08 -29.53
C PHE A 751 13.13 -8.64 -28.99
N PHE A 752 12.03 -7.87 -29.12
CA PHE A 752 11.99 -6.48 -28.62
C PHE A 752 12.17 -6.39 -27.10
N VAL A 753 11.58 -7.32 -26.33
CA VAL A 753 11.78 -7.38 -24.87
C VAL A 753 13.26 -7.56 -24.50
N ASN A 754 13.93 -8.55 -25.11
CA ASN A 754 15.30 -8.91 -24.76
C ASN A 754 16.36 -7.96 -25.34
N SER A 755 16.16 -7.46 -26.57
CA SER A 755 17.14 -6.62 -27.27
C SER A 755 16.96 -5.11 -27.00
N HIS A 756 15.80 -4.68 -26.51
CA HIS A 756 15.53 -3.25 -26.29
C HIS A 756 14.98 -2.94 -24.89
N LEU A 757 13.89 -3.55 -24.45
CA LEU A 757 13.22 -3.12 -23.21
C LEU A 757 14.02 -3.44 -21.94
N LEU A 758 14.52 -4.67 -21.79
CA LEU A 758 15.31 -5.07 -20.63
C LEU A 758 16.65 -4.30 -20.53
N PRO A 759 17.44 -4.09 -21.62
CA PRO A 759 18.63 -3.25 -21.58
C PRO A 759 18.38 -1.78 -21.20
N LEU A 760 17.19 -1.24 -21.51
CA LEU A 760 16.79 0.12 -21.12
C LEU A 760 16.23 0.21 -19.69
N GLY A 761 16.03 -0.92 -19.00
CA GLY A 761 15.38 -0.96 -17.69
C GLY A 761 13.87 -0.69 -17.74
N GLU A 762 13.21 -0.90 -18.88
CA GLU A 762 11.79 -0.57 -19.10
C GLU A 762 10.85 -1.64 -18.52
N VAL A 763 10.77 -1.66 -17.19
CA VAL A 763 9.98 -2.65 -16.42
C VAL A 763 8.49 -2.56 -16.75
N ASP A 764 7.90 -1.35 -16.76
CA ASP A 764 6.47 -1.17 -17.02
C ASP A 764 6.10 -1.53 -18.48
N GLY A 765 7.03 -1.36 -19.41
CA GLY A 765 6.97 -1.87 -20.77
C GLY A 765 6.90 -3.40 -20.82
N VAL A 766 7.83 -4.11 -20.18
CA VAL A 766 7.85 -5.58 -20.14
C VAL A 766 6.60 -6.15 -19.45
N LEU A 767 6.15 -5.53 -18.35
CA LEU A 767 4.89 -5.91 -17.69
C LEU A 767 3.68 -5.71 -18.63
N SER A 768 3.68 -4.67 -19.45
CA SER A 768 2.62 -4.44 -20.45
C SER A 768 2.61 -5.51 -21.55
N VAL A 769 3.79 -6.00 -21.98
CA VAL A 769 3.90 -7.15 -22.90
C VAL A 769 3.37 -8.43 -22.24
N ALA A 770 3.72 -8.70 -20.98
CA ALA A 770 3.22 -9.85 -20.25
C ALA A 770 1.67 -9.87 -20.18
N LYS A 771 1.02 -8.72 -19.94
CA LYS A 771 -0.45 -8.61 -19.98
C LYS A 771 -1.04 -8.91 -21.36
N ALA A 772 -0.37 -8.52 -22.44
CA ALA A 772 -0.81 -8.86 -23.79
C ALA A 772 -0.68 -10.37 -24.07
N LEU A 773 0.40 -11.01 -23.61
CA LEU A 773 0.59 -12.47 -23.70
C LEU A 773 -0.47 -13.26 -22.92
N VAL A 774 -0.86 -12.81 -21.71
CA VAL A 774 -1.98 -13.41 -20.96
C VAL A 774 -3.28 -13.36 -21.78
N ARG A 775 -3.60 -12.21 -22.40
CA ARG A 775 -4.78 -12.08 -23.27
C ARG A 775 -4.72 -12.96 -24.53
N ALA A 776 -3.52 -13.15 -25.08
CA ALA A 776 -3.27 -14.04 -26.21
C ALA A 776 -3.25 -15.54 -25.81
N GLY A 777 -3.31 -15.85 -24.51
CA GLY A 777 -3.36 -17.22 -23.96
C GLY A 777 -2.00 -17.86 -23.64
N ASP A 778 -0.88 -17.14 -23.78
CA ASP A 778 0.46 -17.67 -23.47
C ASP A 778 0.91 -17.30 -22.05
N LEU A 779 0.33 -17.99 -21.06
CA LEU A 779 0.69 -17.85 -19.65
C LEU A 779 2.16 -18.22 -19.37
N ALA A 780 2.75 -19.12 -20.15
CA ALA A 780 4.11 -19.59 -19.93
C ALA A 780 5.15 -18.52 -20.30
N ARG A 781 4.99 -17.83 -21.44
CA ARG A 781 5.83 -16.67 -21.77
C ARG A 781 5.53 -15.49 -20.85
N ALA A 782 4.26 -15.23 -20.53
CA ALA A 782 3.88 -14.17 -19.62
C ALA A 782 4.57 -14.30 -18.24
N SER A 783 4.55 -15.50 -17.63
CA SER A 783 5.20 -15.73 -16.33
C SER A 783 6.71 -15.43 -16.38
N ARG A 784 7.42 -15.87 -17.44
CA ARG A 784 8.86 -15.56 -17.61
C ARG A 784 9.12 -14.06 -17.72
N PHE A 785 8.28 -13.32 -18.43
CA PHE A 785 8.46 -11.88 -18.59
C PHE A 785 8.16 -11.11 -17.30
N VAL A 786 7.22 -11.58 -16.47
CA VAL A 786 7.01 -11.03 -15.12
C VAL A 786 8.21 -11.31 -14.21
N GLU A 787 8.81 -12.50 -14.29
CA GLU A 787 10.06 -12.83 -13.57
C GLU A 787 11.23 -11.93 -13.99
N LEU A 788 11.48 -11.80 -15.30
CA LEU A 788 12.53 -10.94 -15.84
C LEU A 788 12.29 -9.45 -15.51
N ALA A 789 11.05 -8.99 -15.51
CA ALA A 789 10.68 -7.64 -15.08
C ALA A 789 10.91 -7.43 -13.58
N GLU A 790 10.63 -8.42 -12.73
CA GLU A 790 10.91 -8.39 -11.29
C GLU A 790 12.43 -8.29 -11.02
N ASP A 791 13.24 -9.12 -11.69
CA ASP A 791 14.70 -9.11 -11.54
C ASP A 791 15.33 -7.83 -12.09
N ALA A 792 14.84 -7.31 -13.23
CA ALA A 792 15.29 -6.03 -13.77
C ALA A 792 14.92 -4.84 -12.85
N ALA A 793 13.70 -4.82 -12.30
CA ALA A 793 13.29 -3.81 -11.31
C ALA A 793 14.19 -3.85 -10.07
N ARG A 794 14.44 -5.05 -9.53
CA ARG A 794 15.32 -5.26 -8.38
C ARG A 794 16.76 -4.81 -8.64
N ALA A 795 17.27 -4.97 -9.86
CA ALA A 795 18.59 -4.51 -10.26
C ALA A 795 18.68 -2.98 -10.46
N THR A 796 17.57 -2.33 -10.80
CA THR A 796 17.47 -0.87 -11.08
C THR A 796 17.01 -0.03 -9.87
N ALA A 797 16.91 -0.65 -8.68
CA ALA A 797 16.39 -0.05 -7.45
C ALA A 797 16.93 1.36 -7.19
N VAL A 798 16.02 2.34 -7.09
CA VAL A 798 16.37 3.75 -6.92
C VAL A 798 16.92 4.02 -5.51
N ASP A 799 18.05 4.72 -5.45
CA ASP A 799 18.66 5.20 -4.20
C ASP A 799 17.70 6.09 -3.39
N ILE A 800 17.90 6.16 -2.08
CA ILE A 800 17.06 6.95 -1.18
C ILE A 800 17.10 8.42 -1.62
N ASP A 801 15.95 9.10 -1.69
CA ASP A 801 15.92 10.55 -1.89
C ASP A 801 16.70 11.23 -0.75
N GLY A 802 17.95 11.61 -1.05
CA GLY A 802 18.87 12.19 -0.08
C GLY A 802 18.31 13.45 0.59
N ARG A 803 17.31 14.14 0.00
CA ARG A 803 16.61 15.26 0.65
C ARG A 803 15.97 14.84 1.97
N ARG A 804 15.46 13.61 2.05
CA ARG A 804 14.88 13.02 3.28
C ARG A 804 15.97 12.71 4.33
N LEU A 805 17.18 12.37 3.88
CA LEU A 805 18.32 12.04 4.73
C LEU A 805 19.14 13.26 5.19
N LEU A 806 18.92 14.46 4.64
CA LEU A 806 19.60 15.68 5.09
C LEU A 806 19.36 16.00 6.58
N ARG A 807 18.20 15.63 7.15
CA ARG A 807 17.95 15.72 8.60
C ARG A 807 18.89 14.83 9.41
N TRP A 808 19.14 13.62 8.93
CA TRP A 808 20.08 12.68 9.55
C TRP A 808 21.54 13.12 9.38
N VAL A 809 21.90 13.67 8.22
CA VAL A 809 23.22 14.30 8.00
C VAL A 809 23.46 15.43 9.01
N GLY A 810 22.46 16.29 9.26
CA GLY A 810 22.53 17.32 10.29
C GLY A 810 22.83 16.77 11.68
N LEU A 811 22.11 15.73 12.11
CA LEU A 811 22.36 15.09 13.42
C LEU A 811 23.73 14.40 13.51
N LEU A 812 24.21 13.76 12.43
CA LEU A 812 25.57 13.20 12.41
C LEU A 812 26.61 14.31 12.62
N ILE A 813 26.39 15.49 12.03
CA ILE A 813 27.26 16.67 12.20
C ILE A 813 27.17 17.22 13.64
N ASP A 814 25.97 17.35 14.20
CA ASP A 814 25.74 17.84 15.57
C ASP A 814 26.40 16.94 16.64
N PHE A 815 26.46 15.63 16.38
CA PHE A 815 27.14 14.63 17.22
C PHE A 815 28.62 14.39 16.82
N ALA A 816 29.18 15.20 15.90
CA ALA A 816 30.56 15.12 15.40
C ALA A 816 30.96 13.79 14.70
N GLU A 817 30.00 13.03 14.19
CA GLU A 817 30.20 11.84 13.35
C GLU A 817 30.51 12.23 11.88
N PHE A 818 31.47 13.13 11.68
CA PHE A 818 31.80 13.75 10.38
C PHE A 818 32.11 12.71 9.28
N ASP A 819 32.88 11.68 9.60
CA ASP A 819 33.26 10.63 8.63
C ASP A 819 32.08 9.73 8.21
N ARG A 820 31.01 9.67 9.02
CA ARG A 820 29.75 8.99 8.65
C ARG A 820 28.88 9.92 7.80
N ALA A 821 28.81 11.20 8.17
CA ALA A 821 28.10 12.22 7.39
C ALA A 821 28.68 12.32 5.98
N GLU A 822 30.01 12.42 5.85
CA GLU A 822 30.73 12.45 4.57
C GLU A 822 30.37 11.26 3.67
N LYS A 823 30.50 10.02 4.16
CA LYS A 823 30.18 8.80 3.41
C LYS A 823 28.72 8.77 2.95
N LEU A 824 27.79 9.26 3.78
CA LEU A 824 26.38 9.33 3.44
C LEU A 824 26.12 10.38 2.35
N ILE A 825 26.68 11.59 2.48
CA ILE A 825 26.52 12.66 1.49
C ILE A 825 27.10 12.23 0.13
N LEU A 826 28.24 11.54 0.12
CA LEU A 826 28.87 11.01 -1.10
C LEU A 826 28.02 9.96 -1.82
N SER A 827 27.13 9.24 -1.12
CA SER A 827 26.22 8.27 -1.74
C SER A 827 25.10 8.94 -2.56
N PHE A 828 24.67 10.16 -2.17
CA PHE A 828 23.50 10.82 -2.77
C PHE A 828 23.66 11.05 -4.28
N SER A 829 22.76 10.48 -5.06
CA SER A 829 22.70 10.62 -6.52
C SER A 829 22.51 12.07 -7.02
N VAL A 830 21.71 12.89 -6.34
CA VAL A 830 21.33 14.24 -6.80
C VAL A 830 22.37 15.30 -6.38
N GLY A 831 22.95 16.00 -7.36
CA GLY A 831 24.02 16.98 -7.14
C GLY A 831 23.66 18.19 -6.24
N GLU A 832 22.42 18.70 -6.32
CA GLU A 832 21.93 19.75 -5.42
C GLU A 832 21.92 19.28 -3.95
N VAL A 833 21.46 18.05 -3.73
CA VAL A 833 21.30 17.45 -2.40
C VAL A 833 22.66 17.13 -1.81
N ARG A 834 23.57 16.59 -2.62
CA ARG A 834 24.98 16.43 -2.26
C ARG A 834 25.62 17.77 -1.88
N SER A 835 25.36 18.83 -2.65
CA SER A 835 25.85 20.18 -2.37
C SER A 835 25.30 20.73 -1.04
N ALA A 836 24.02 20.49 -0.73
CA ALA A 836 23.42 20.89 0.56
C ALA A 836 24.02 20.12 1.74
N GLY A 837 24.26 18.81 1.59
CA GLY A 837 24.95 18.00 2.59
C GLY A 837 26.38 18.46 2.84
N MET A 838 27.16 18.70 1.77
CA MET A 838 28.54 19.20 1.88
C MET A 838 28.62 20.59 2.49
N ALA A 839 27.65 21.48 2.22
CA ALA A 839 27.57 22.78 2.87
C ALA A 839 27.36 22.66 4.38
N ALA A 840 26.44 21.79 4.82
CA ALA A 840 26.23 21.52 6.24
C ALA A 840 27.48 20.91 6.92
N LEU A 841 28.13 19.95 6.25
CA LEU A 841 29.36 19.32 6.76
C LEU A 841 30.50 20.34 6.91
N ALA A 842 30.69 21.22 5.92
CA ALA A 842 31.67 22.29 5.99
C ALA A 842 31.38 23.26 7.17
N GLU A 843 30.12 23.64 7.41
CA GLU A 843 29.75 24.44 8.59
C GLU A 843 30.04 23.72 9.91
N GLY A 844 29.73 22.43 10.01
CA GLY A 844 30.06 21.60 11.18
C GLY A 844 31.56 21.54 11.47
N LEU A 845 32.36 21.28 10.44
CA LEU A 845 33.83 21.26 10.53
C LEU A 845 34.42 22.63 10.92
N ILE A 846 33.82 23.74 10.47
CA ILE A 846 34.20 25.11 10.90
C ILE A 846 33.96 25.29 12.40
N ILE A 847 32.81 24.84 12.90
CA ILE A 847 32.45 24.92 14.33
C ILE A 847 33.38 24.05 15.19
N ALA A 848 33.73 22.86 14.70
CA ALA A 848 34.70 21.95 15.35
C ALA A 848 36.17 22.43 15.27
N GLY A 849 36.48 23.39 14.38
CA GLY A 849 37.83 23.91 14.16
C GLY A 849 38.68 23.15 13.15
N GLU A 850 38.12 22.17 12.43
CA GLU A 850 38.77 21.40 11.36
C GLU A 850 38.84 22.19 10.03
N LEU A 851 39.37 23.42 10.08
CA LEU A 851 39.29 24.41 9.00
C LEU A 851 39.92 23.97 7.67
N ALA A 852 40.89 23.04 7.70
CA ALA A 852 41.50 22.50 6.50
C ALA A 852 40.55 21.56 5.72
N ARG A 853 39.82 20.67 6.42
CA ARG A 853 38.78 19.83 5.79
C ARG A 853 37.59 20.68 5.35
N ALA A 854 37.22 21.70 6.13
CA ALA A 854 36.16 22.62 5.72
C ALA A 854 36.49 23.37 4.41
N GLU A 855 37.75 23.77 4.20
CA GLU A 855 38.22 24.37 2.94
C GLU A 855 38.14 23.37 1.77
N GLU A 856 38.46 22.09 2.00
CA GLU A 856 38.33 21.02 1.00
C GLU A 856 36.87 20.77 0.61
N PHE A 857 35.96 20.57 1.57
CA PHE A 857 34.53 20.34 1.29
C PHE A 857 33.85 21.55 0.66
N LEU A 858 34.27 22.77 0.99
CA LEU A 858 33.73 23.99 0.39
C LEU A 858 33.90 24.03 -1.14
N GLU A 859 35.03 23.53 -1.65
CA GLU A 859 35.32 23.49 -3.09
C GLU A 859 34.63 22.29 -3.80
N LEU A 860 34.11 21.30 -3.05
CA LEU A 860 33.32 20.17 -3.57
C LEU A 860 31.82 20.48 -3.74
N ILE A 861 31.33 21.61 -3.21
CA ILE A 861 29.94 22.05 -3.35
C ILE A 861 29.71 22.56 -4.78
N VAL A 862 28.84 21.91 -5.56
CA VAL A 862 28.61 22.26 -6.97
C VAL A 862 27.69 23.48 -7.13
N ASP A 863 26.69 23.65 -6.25
CA ASP A 863 25.79 24.82 -6.28
C ASP A 863 26.45 26.06 -5.63
N PRO A 864 26.73 27.14 -6.40
CA PRO A 864 27.35 28.36 -5.86
C PRO A 864 26.53 29.05 -4.76
N ARG A 865 25.20 28.87 -4.73
CA ARG A 865 24.33 29.44 -3.70
C ARG A 865 24.58 28.81 -2.33
N LEU A 866 24.82 27.50 -2.32
CA LEU A 866 25.07 26.72 -1.11
C LEU A 866 26.52 26.90 -0.60
N GLN A 867 27.46 27.32 -1.45
CA GLN A 867 28.80 27.74 -1.02
C GLN A 867 28.80 29.01 -0.15
N GLN A 868 27.81 29.90 -0.31
CA GLN A 868 27.90 31.27 0.22
C GLN A 868 28.01 31.34 1.76
N ARG A 869 27.24 30.51 2.46
CA ARG A 869 27.16 30.48 3.92
C ARG A 869 28.42 29.85 4.56
N PRO A 870 28.85 28.62 4.21
CA PRO A 870 30.10 28.04 4.74
C PRO A 870 31.33 28.89 4.39
N ARG A 871 31.43 29.45 3.17
CA ARG A 871 32.56 30.33 2.82
C ARG A 871 32.63 31.57 3.70
N ARG A 872 31.49 32.19 4.02
CA ARG A 872 31.42 33.37 4.89
C ARG A 872 31.81 33.05 6.34
N GLU A 873 31.30 31.95 6.91
CA GLU A 873 31.67 31.59 8.28
C GLU A 873 33.14 31.14 8.37
N LEU A 874 33.69 30.45 7.35
CA LEU A 874 35.12 30.12 7.27
C LEU A 874 36.00 31.39 7.24
N VAL A 875 35.67 32.35 6.37
CA VAL A 875 36.35 33.66 6.32
C VAL A 875 36.28 34.38 7.67
N ARG A 876 35.12 34.37 8.33
CA ARG A 876 34.92 35.00 9.64
C ARG A 876 35.77 34.35 10.74
N VAL A 877 35.86 33.03 10.78
CA VAL A 877 36.68 32.30 11.75
C VAL A 877 38.17 32.52 11.50
N LEU A 878 38.61 32.49 10.23
CA LEU A 878 40.01 32.76 9.87
C LEU A 878 40.44 34.19 10.23
N LEU A 879 39.59 35.19 10.00
CA LEU A 879 39.82 36.57 10.45
C LEU A 879 39.93 36.67 11.98
N ALA A 880 39.10 35.93 12.72
CA ALA A 880 39.18 35.90 14.19
C ALA A 880 40.46 35.21 14.71
N GLN A 881 41.07 34.33 13.90
CA GLN A 881 42.36 33.69 14.17
C GLN A 881 43.57 34.48 13.64
N GLY A 882 43.36 35.54 12.86
CA GLY A 882 44.42 36.34 12.23
C GLY A 882 45.03 35.70 10.96
N GLU A 883 44.38 34.72 10.35
CA GLU A 883 44.80 34.10 9.07
C GLU A 883 44.38 34.97 7.85
N ASP A 884 44.74 36.24 7.89
CA ASP A 884 44.35 37.31 6.95
C ASP A 884 44.54 36.90 5.48
N GLY A 885 45.76 36.49 5.10
CA GLY A 885 46.08 36.10 3.73
C GLY A 885 45.32 34.85 3.24
N ARG A 886 44.90 33.97 4.15
CA ARG A 886 44.07 32.80 3.82
C ARG A 886 42.62 33.21 3.60
N SER A 887 42.10 34.12 4.42
CA SER A 887 40.75 34.67 4.26
C SER A 887 40.57 35.35 2.89
N VAL A 888 41.57 36.12 2.44
CA VAL A 888 41.58 36.78 1.11
C VAL A 888 41.60 35.75 -0.03
N ARG A 889 42.40 34.68 0.09
CA ARG A 889 42.44 33.59 -0.90
C ARG A 889 41.06 32.93 -1.06
N ILE A 890 40.46 32.53 0.05
CA ILE A 890 39.15 31.86 0.06
C ILE A 890 38.05 32.78 -0.47
N ALA A 891 38.10 34.08 -0.16
CA ALA A 891 37.16 35.06 -0.71
C ALA A 891 37.30 35.22 -2.24
N ARG A 892 38.53 35.31 -2.76
CA ARG A 892 38.80 35.45 -4.21
C ARG A 892 38.33 34.23 -5.03
N ASN A 893 38.36 33.03 -4.46
CA ASN A 893 37.90 31.80 -5.10
C ASN A 893 36.37 31.73 -5.29
N ALA A 894 35.58 32.63 -4.69
CA ALA A 894 34.12 32.61 -4.83
C ALA A 894 33.67 32.80 -6.30
N VAL A 895 32.92 31.83 -6.83
CA VAL A 895 32.48 31.83 -8.25
C VAL A 895 31.61 33.05 -8.58
N GLU A 896 30.58 33.33 -7.77
CA GLU A 896 29.68 34.47 -7.98
C GLU A 896 30.33 35.80 -7.63
N ALA A 897 30.39 36.73 -8.60
CA ALA A 897 31.02 38.05 -8.45
C ALA A 897 30.45 38.88 -7.29
N MET A 898 29.13 38.86 -7.07
CA MET A 898 28.50 39.55 -5.95
C MET A 898 28.99 39.01 -4.59
N HIS A 899 29.01 37.69 -4.43
CA HIS A 899 29.43 37.05 -3.19
C HIS A 899 30.94 37.27 -2.94
N ARG A 900 31.78 37.16 -3.99
CA ARG A 900 33.20 37.49 -3.97
C ARG A 900 33.45 38.90 -3.43
N ALA A 901 32.80 39.90 -4.02
CA ALA A 901 32.97 41.29 -3.61
C ALA A 901 32.49 41.55 -2.18
N GLN A 902 31.38 40.94 -1.75
CA GLN A 902 30.89 41.08 -0.37
C GLN A 902 31.86 40.50 0.68
N LEU A 903 32.48 39.35 0.41
CA LEU A 903 33.51 38.78 1.28
C LEU A 903 34.74 39.68 1.36
N ILE A 904 35.24 40.17 0.21
CA ILE A 904 36.40 41.07 0.15
C ILE A 904 36.12 42.39 0.90
N ILE A 905 34.92 42.96 0.78
CA ILE A 905 34.50 44.15 1.56
C ILE A 905 34.51 43.87 3.07
N SER A 906 34.02 42.70 3.49
CA SER A 906 34.03 42.31 4.91
C SER A 906 35.46 42.18 5.45
N ILE A 907 36.35 41.55 4.68
CA ILE A 907 37.77 41.40 5.00
C ILE A 907 38.48 42.76 5.08
N ALA A 908 38.27 43.62 4.07
CA ALA A 908 38.84 44.97 4.02
C ALA A 908 38.44 45.82 5.25
N GLY A 909 37.20 45.67 5.73
CA GLY A 909 36.72 46.33 6.95
C GLY A 909 37.37 45.79 8.24
N SER A 910 37.56 44.47 8.33
CA SER A 910 38.17 43.80 9.50
C SER A 910 39.68 44.07 9.62
N ILE A 911 40.44 43.84 8.55
CA ILE A 911 41.91 44.02 8.51
C ILE A 911 42.29 45.51 8.42
N ARG A 912 41.35 46.35 7.97
CA ARG A 912 41.55 47.77 7.62
C ARG A 912 42.48 48.01 6.42
N GLU A 913 42.42 47.13 5.42
CA GLU A 913 43.22 47.25 4.20
C GLU A 913 42.44 47.95 3.07
N PRO A 914 42.79 49.19 2.67
CA PRO A 914 41.98 49.95 1.70
C PRO A 914 42.14 49.52 0.23
N SER A 915 43.17 48.73 -0.08
CA SER A 915 43.46 48.13 -1.40
C SER A 915 42.41 47.09 -1.82
N LEU A 916 42.05 46.20 -0.89
CA LEU A 916 41.00 45.19 -1.08
C LEU A 916 39.64 45.82 -1.37
N LEU A 917 39.40 47.04 -0.86
CA LEU A 917 38.17 47.77 -1.12
C LEU A 917 38.08 48.26 -2.58
N ASP A 918 39.21 48.60 -3.21
CA ASP A 918 39.23 48.94 -4.65
C ASP A 918 38.96 47.70 -5.51
N GLU A 919 39.60 46.56 -5.19
CA GLU A 919 39.35 45.27 -5.87
C GLU A 919 37.85 44.89 -5.83
N ALA A 920 37.18 45.08 -4.69
CA ALA A 920 35.75 44.81 -4.59
C ALA A 920 34.87 45.80 -5.37
N ILE A 921 35.31 47.05 -5.57
CA ILE A 921 34.61 48.04 -6.40
C ILE A 921 34.76 47.68 -7.89
N ASP A 922 35.96 47.26 -8.31
CA ASP A 922 36.20 46.80 -9.69
C ASP A 922 35.37 45.55 -10.01
N ILE A 923 35.26 44.60 -9.07
CA ILE A 923 34.36 43.44 -9.22
C ILE A 923 32.89 43.90 -9.30
N ALA A 924 32.47 44.87 -8.48
CA ALA A 924 31.10 45.40 -8.50
C ALA A 924 30.71 46.02 -9.84
N ASP A 925 31.67 46.65 -10.52
CA ASP A 925 31.48 47.28 -11.83
C ASP A 925 31.29 46.27 -12.98
N GLY A 926 31.72 45.01 -12.79
CA GLY A 926 31.47 43.91 -13.71
C GLY A 926 30.12 43.19 -13.52
N ILE A 927 29.29 43.59 -12.53
CA ILE A 927 28.03 42.90 -12.23
C ILE A 927 26.89 43.46 -13.10
N GLU A 928 26.39 42.67 -14.06
CA GLU A 928 25.28 43.03 -14.94
C GLU A 928 23.97 43.32 -14.18
N VAL A 929 23.69 42.57 -13.11
CA VAL A 929 22.48 42.74 -12.30
C VAL A 929 22.61 43.99 -11.43
N ARG A 930 21.99 45.09 -11.88
CA ARG A 930 22.01 46.43 -11.24
C ARG A 930 21.72 46.42 -9.72
N LYS A 931 20.79 45.57 -9.25
CA LYS A 931 20.48 45.39 -7.82
C LYS A 931 21.68 44.85 -7.04
N SER A 932 22.30 43.79 -7.55
CA SER A 932 23.49 43.15 -6.96
C SER A 932 24.69 44.10 -6.94
N CYS A 933 24.94 44.82 -8.05
CA CYS A 933 25.95 45.89 -8.12
C CYS A 933 25.73 46.95 -7.02
N LEU A 934 24.50 47.48 -6.91
CA LEU A 934 24.15 48.49 -5.89
C LEU A 934 24.36 47.99 -4.45
N THR A 935 24.00 46.74 -4.16
CA THR A 935 24.16 46.13 -2.83
C THR A 935 25.64 46.06 -2.42
N VAL A 936 26.51 45.70 -3.37
CA VAL A 936 27.97 45.68 -3.16
C VAL A 936 28.51 47.10 -2.96
N LEU A 937 28.13 48.07 -3.80
CA LEU A 937 28.58 49.47 -3.70
C LEU A 937 28.13 50.17 -2.40
N VAL A 938 26.93 49.86 -1.88
CA VAL A 938 26.46 50.37 -0.58
C VAL A 938 27.27 49.76 0.57
N SER A 939 27.61 48.47 0.48
CA SER A 939 28.46 47.79 1.45
C SER A 939 29.88 48.38 1.45
N ALA A 940 30.45 48.62 0.27
CA ALA A 940 31.74 49.28 0.10
C ALA A 940 31.72 50.73 0.63
N LEU A 941 30.64 51.48 0.40
CA LEU A 941 30.44 52.83 0.94
C LEU A 941 30.45 52.85 2.47
N LYS A 942 29.80 51.87 3.12
CA LYS A 942 29.82 51.72 4.58
C LYS A 942 31.25 51.48 5.08
N VAL A 943 31.96 50.53 4.48
CA VAL A 943 33.34 50.19 4.90
C VAL A 943 34.30 51.35 4.64
N ALA A 944 34.23 52.05 3.49
CA ALA A 944 35.03 53.25 3.24
C ALA A 944 34.87 54.32 4.34
N ALA A 945 33.63 54.52 4.81
CA ALA A 945 33.34 55.47 5.89
C ALA A 945 33.88 54.98 7.26
N GLN A 946 33.81 53.68 7.55
CA GLN A 946 34.39 53.06 8.75
C GLN A 946 35.93 53.10 8.77
N LEU A 947 36.58 52.98 7.60
CA LEU A 947 38.04 53.10 7.44
C LEU A 947 38.55 54.55 7.51
N GLY A 948 37.66 55.54 7.55
CA GLY A 948 38.03 56.96 7.62
C GLY A 948 38.32 57.61 6.25
N ASP A 949 38.15 56.90 5.13
CA ASP A 949 38.47 57.43 3.80
C ASP A 949 37.37 58.33 3.28
N ARG A 950 37.53 59.64 3.52
CA ARG A 950 36.58 60.65 3.09
C ARG A 950 36.53 60.84 1.56
N THR A 951 37.62 60.61 0.85
CA THR A 951 37.70 60.73 -0.61
C THR A 951 36.93 59.61 -1.30
N ARG A 952 37.20 58.35 -0.93
CA ARG A 952 36.52 57.16 -1.48
C ARG A 952 35.04 57.13 -1.06
N THR A 953 34.72 57.51 0.19
CA THR A 953 33.32 57.65 0.65
C THR A 953 32.54 58.67 -0.18
N ALA A 954 33.12 59.85 -0.47
CA ALA A 954 32.46 60.87 -1.29
C ALA A 954 32.26 60.41 -2.76
N ALA A 955 33.23 59.70 -3.33
CA ALA A 955 33.14 59.14 -4.68
C ALA A 955 32.04 58.06 -4.77
N LEU A 956 32.03 57.09 -3.84
CA LEU A 956 31.02 56.04 -3.78
C LEU A 956 29.60 56.58 -3.51
N LEU A 957 29.46 57.57 -2.62
CA LEU A 957 28.17 58.23 -2.37
C LEU A 957 27.61 58.88 -3.64
N LYS A 958 28.45 59.58 -4.41
CA LYS A 958 28.07 60.14 -5.71
C LYS A 958 27.68 59.05 -6.71
N ARG A 959 28.40 57.93 -6.73
CA ARG A 959 28.18 56.79 -7.63
C ARG A 959 26.85 56.08 -7.35
N VAL A 960 26.59 55.72 -6.10
CA VAL A 960 25.32 55.10 -5.65
C VAL A 960 24.13 56.01 -5.94
N ARG A 961 24.23 57.33 -5.69
CA ARG A 961 23.16 58.28 -6.06
C ARG A 961 22.93 58.36 -7.58
N GLY A 962 23.99 58.29 -8.39
CA GLY A 962 23.89 58.29 -9.86
C GLY A 962 23.19 57.06 -10.44
N TYR A 963 23.23 55.92 -9.74
CA TYR A 963 22.43 54.74 -10.07
C TYR A 963 20.98 54.84 -9.61
N ALA A 964 20.64 55.67 -8.62
CA ALA A 964 19.28 55.84 -8.12
C ALA A 964 18.43 56.80 -8.97
N THR A 965 19.05 57.79 -9.65
CA THR A 965 18.33 58.79 -10.45
C THR A 965 17.94 58.34 -11.86
N ARG A 966 18.47 57.22 -12.37
CA ARG A 966 18.10 56.64 -13.69
C ARG A 966 16.91 55.67 -13.58
N THR A 967 15.86 56.05 -12.87
CA THR A 967 14.79 55.12 -12.46
C THR A 967 13.37 55.69 -12.61
N ASP A 968 13.21 56.74 -13.42
CA ASP A 968 11.93 57.43 -13.70
C ASP A 968 11.02 56.68 -14.71
N GLN A 969 11.32 55.42 -15.01
CA GLN A 969 10.47 54.56 -15.86
C GLN A 969 10.16 53.27 -15.10
N GLN A 970 8.86 53.08 -14.79
CA GLN A 970 8.24 52.00 -14.03
C GLN A 970 8.50 51.98 -12.51
N PRO A 971 7.60 52.58 -11.70
CA PRO A 971 7.68 52.60 -10.24
C PRO A 971 6.88 51.45 -9.61
N ASN A 972 7.27 50.19 -9.84
CA ASN A 972 6.56 49.05 -9.25
C ASN A 972 7.48 47.82 -9.04
N GLU A 973 8.38 47.91 -8.06
CA GLU A 973 9.00 46.75 -7.41
C GLU A 973 9.43 47.15 -5.98
N ASP A 974 8.94 46.42 -4.98
CA ASP A 974 8.99 46.79 -3.57
C ASP A 974 10.33 46.46 -2.87
N LEU A 975 10.45 46.90 -1.61
CA LEU A 975 11.61 46.78 -0.70
C LEU A 975 12.86 47.62 -1.04
N ASP A 976 13.46 47.52 -2.23
CA ASP A 976 14.76 48.17 -2.49
C ASP A 976 14.67 49.71 -2.48
N TYR A 977 13.54 50.27 -2.92
CA TYR A 977 13.27 51.71 -2.98
C TYR A 977 13.43 52.42 -1.61
N PHE A 978 13.30 51.68 -0.50
CA PHE A 978 13.36 52.21 0.85
C PHE A 978 14.77 52.59 1.33
N LEU A 979 15.81 51.83 0.96
CA LEU A 979 17.19 52.08 1.40
C LEU A 979 17.72 53.44 0.90
N PHE A 980 17.38 53.81 -0.33
CA PHE A 980 18.06 54.90 -1.05
C PHE A 980 17.58 56.31 -0.72
N ARG A 981 16.33 56.50 -0.27
CA ARG A 981 15.72 57.83 -0.11
C ARG A 981 16.29 58.69 1.04
N GLY A 982 17.23 58.18 1.83
CA GLY A 982 17.76 58.84 3.04
C GLY A 982 19.27 59.07 3.08
N LEU A 983 20.04 58.74 2.03
CA LEU A 983 21.47 59.09 1.99
C LEU A 983 21.64 60.61 1.76
N PRO A 984 22.53 61.29 2.50
CA PRO A 984 22.62 62.74 2.49
C PRO A 984 23.20 63.27 1.17
N GLU A 985 22.76 64.47 0.77
CA GLU A 985 23.17 65.04 -0.52
C GLU A 985 24.66 65.38 -0.61
N ARG A 986 25.25 65.73 0.53
CA ARG A 986 26.66 66.08 0.70
C ARG A 986 27.16 65.38 1.95
N LEU A 987 28.34 64.77 1.85
CA LEU A 987 29.00 64.08 2.96
C LEU A 987 29.38 65.09 4.06
N ARG A 988 28.61 65.17 5.16
CA ARG A 988 28.97 66.05 6.29
C ARG A 988 30.01 65.34 7.14
N THR A 989 29.64 64.24 7.78
CA THR A 989 30.55 63.36 8.54
C THR A 989 30.55 61.94 7.96
N LEU A 990 31.58 61.14 8.29
CA LEU A 990 31.61 59.72 7.89
C LEU A 990 30.64 58.90 8.74
N THR A 991 30.53 59.23 10.04
CA THR A 991 29.59 58.63 10.99
C THR A 991 28.14 58.75 10.54
N GLU A 992 27.74 59.88 9.94
CA GLU A 992 26.40 60.08 9.37
C GLU A 992 26.05 59.01 8.32
N ILE A 993 27.00 58.63 7.46
CA ILE A 993 26.79 57.58 6.44
C ILE A 993 26.64 56.20 7.09
N VAL A 994 27.51 55.88 8.05
CA VAL A 994 27.48 54.59 8.76
C VAL A 994 26.14 54.43 9.52
N ASP A 995 25.73 55.45 10.29
CA ASP A 995 24.48 55.46 11.04
C ASP A 995 23.24 55.30 10.15
N ILE A 996 23.20 55.99 9.00
CA ILE A 996 22.06 55.94 8.08
C ILE A 996 21.93 54.54 7.46
N ILE A 997 23.05 53.92 7.07
CA ILE A 997 23.05 52.56 6.53
C ILE A 997 22.67 51.57 7.63
N GLU A 998 23.24 51.66 8.83
CA GLU A 998 23.00 50.69 9.91
C GLU A 998 21.61 50.74 10.56
N ARG A 999 20.96 51.90 10.61
CA ARG A 999 19.56 51.99 11.07
C ARG A 999 18.65 51.29 10.06
N ARG A 1000 18.82 51.59 8.78
CA ARG A 1000 17.98 51.04 7.70
C ARG A 1000 18.22 49.55 7.45
N SER A 1001 19.44 49.05 7.64
CA SER A 1001 19.72 47.62 7.62
C SER A 1001 19.00 46.86 8.74
N ARG A 1002 18.76 47.48 9.91
CA ARG A 1002 18.00 46.84 11.01
C ARG A 1002 16.51 46.75 10.71
N ASP A 1003 15.94 47.76 10.07
CA ASP A 1003 14.51 47.77 9.70
C ASP A 1003 14.16 46.62 8.73
N LEU A 1004 15.04 46.34 7.76
CA LEU A 1004 14.88 45.26 6.77
C LEU A 1004 14.89 43.84 7.37
N VAL A 1005 15.70 43.60 8.39
CA VAL A 1005 15.83 42.26 9.02
C VAL A 1005 14.52 41.79 9.68
N SER A 1006 13.58 42.70 9.97
CA SER A 1006 12.27 42.35 10.53
C SER A 1006 11.30 41.71 9.53
N THR A 1007 11.61 41.68 8.23
CA THR A 1007 10.66 41.29 7.15
C THR A 1007 11.23 40.32 6.09
N SER A 1008 12.37 39.66 6.34
CA SER A 1008 12.98 38.75 5.36
C SER A 1008 13.44 37.41 5.94
N PHE A 1009 12.78 36.32 5.49
CA PHE A 1009 13.22 34.93 5.57
C PHE A 1009 13.47 34.33 6.97
N THR A 1010 12.41 34.21 7.75
CA THR A 1010 12.14 32.95 8.47
C THR A 1010 11.19 32.08 7.62
N ASP A 1011 11.26 30.77 7.81
CA ASP A 1011 10.35 29.75 7.25
C ASP A 1011 10.40 29.52 5.73
N SER A 1012 11.40 28.76 5.29
CA SER A 1012 11.31 27.95 4.06
C SER A 1012 11.79 26.50 4.29
N TYR A 1013 11.27 25.90 5.35
CA TYR A 1013 10.75 24.53 5.28
C TYR A 1013 9.33 24.59 5.83
N PRO A 1014 8.33 23.93 5.19
CA PRO A 1014 7.09 23.67 5.89
C PRO A 1014 7.41 22.73 7.05
N ALA A 1015 7.48 23.29 8.26
CA ALA A 1015 7.27 22.49 9.46
C ALA A 1015 5.96 21.74 9.25
N ALA A 1016 6.01 20.41 9.27
CA ALA A 1016 4.86 19.59 8.96
C ALA A 1016 3.71 20.03 9.87
N LEU A 1017 2.59 20.44 9.26
CA LEU A 1017 1.38 20.86 9.97
C LEU A 1017 0.65 19.65 10.55
N LEU A 1018 1.36 18.94 11.44
CA LEU A 1018 0.74 18.08 12.43
C LEU A 1018 -0.18 18.97 13.26
N ARG A 1019 -1.47 18.67 13.19
CA ARG A 1019 -2.44 19.17 14.17
C ARG A 1019 -1.88 18.82 15.54
N LYS A 1020 -1.53 19.83 16.34
CA LYS A 1020 -1.36 19.66 17.78
C LYS A 1020 -2.72 19.31 18.36
N ASP A 1021 -3.05 18.03 18.39
CA ASP A 1021 -4.19 17.51 19.13
C ASP A 1021 -3.96 17.86 20.61
N LYS A 1022 -4.74 18.84 21.07
CA LYS A 1022 -4.59 19.44 22.40
C LYS A 1022 -5.04 18.43 23.47
N GLY A 1023 -4.11 17.58 23.90
CA GLY A 1023 -4.33 16.61 24.97
C GLY A 1023 -3.35 15.43 24.99
N ILE A 1024 -2.62 15.15 23.91
CA ILE A 1024 -1.70 14.00 23.82
C ILE A 1024 -0.26 14.42 24.19
N SER A 1025 0.43 13.60 24.98
CA SER A 1025 1.86 13.80 25.29
C SER A 1025 2.73 13.73 24.03
N GLN A 1026 3.75 14.60 23.93
CA GLN A 1026 4.67 14.59 22.79
C GLN A 1026 5.42 13.24 22.64
N SER A 1027 5.69 12.54 23.74
CA SER A 1027 6.27 11.19 23.71
C SER A 1027 5.38 10.17 22.98
N VAL A 1028 4.06 10.24 23.16
CA VAL A 1028 3.08 9.36 22.50
C VAL A 1028 2.93 9.73 21.01
N VAL A 1029 3.12 11.00 20.65
CA VAL A 1029 3.16 11.43 19.24
C VAL A 1029 4.39 10.82 18.54
N VAL A 1030 5.59 11.00 19.10
CA VAL A 1030 6.84 10.42 18.54
C VAL A 1030 6.77 8.88 18.50
N ALA A 1031 6.21 8.23 19.53
CA ALA A 1031 6.02 6.78 19.55
C ALA A 1031 5.12 6.29 18.40
N ARG A 1032 4.00 6.98 18.13
CA ARG A 1032 3.10 6.66 17.01
C ARG A 1032 3.77 6.90 15.66
N GLU A 1033 4.51 8.00 15.52
CA GLU A 1033 5.25 8.34 14.32
C GLU A 1033 6.33 7.31 13.97
N LEU A 1034 7.03 6.74 14.96
CA LEU A 1034 8.00 5.66 14.73
C LEU A 1034 7.39 4.36 14.19
N VAL A 1035 6.09 4.14 14.43
CA VAL A 1035 5.36 2.99 13.90
C VAL A 1035 4.86 3.25 12.47
N THR A 1036 4.48 4.48 12.13
CA THR A 1036 3.95 4.82 10.79
C THR A 1036 5.03 5.30 9.82
N SER A 1037 5.86 6.26 10.23
CA SER A 1037 6.86 6.96 9.40
C SER A 1037 8.24 6.33 9.47
N HIS A 1038 9.06 6.54 8.44
CA HIS A 1038 10.46 6.13 8.48
C HIS A 1038 11.19 6.91 9.57
N TRP A 1039 12.10 6.25 10.30
CA TRP A 1039 12.77 6.85 11.47
C TRP A 1039 13.46 8.18 11.13
N TYR A 1040 14.00 8.33 9.91
CA TYR A 1040 14.72 9.52 9.47
C TYR A 1040 13.81 10.74 9.22
N GLU A 1041 12.49 10.56 9.08
CA GLU A 1041 11.57 11.67 8.82
C GLU A 1041 11.51 12.60 10.05
N ASN A 1042 11.35 12.04 11.25
CA ASN A 1042 11.18 12.78 12.51
C ASN A 1042 12.34 12.53 13.50
N VAL A 1043 13.51 12.11 13.01
CA VAL A 1043 14.70 11.81 13.83
C VAL A 1043 15.17 13.00 14.68
N GLY A 1044 15.01 14.23 14.19
CA GLY A 1044 15.36 15.44 14.93
C GLY A 1044 14.52 15.63 16.19
N ASP A 1045 13.20 15.46 16.07
CA ASP A 1045 12.29 15.52 17.21
C ASP A 1045 12.59 14.37 18.19
N LEU A 1046 12.74 13.14 17.69
CA LEU A 1046 13.11 11.97 18.49
C LEU A 1046 14.37 12.19 19.34
N VAL A 1047 15.48 12.59 18.71
CA VAL A 1047 16.77 12.77 19.40
C VAL A 1047 16.74 13.96 20.37
N SER A 1048 15.87 14.95 20.13
CA SER A 1048 15.67 16.06 21.09
C SER A 1048 14.97 15.63 22.39
N PHE A 1049 14.13 14.59 22.34
CA PHE A 1049 13.47 14.02 23.53
C PHE A 1049 14.27 12.88 24.16
N GLU A 1050 14.89 12.03 23.33
CA GLU A 1050 15.57 10.80 23.74
C GLU A 1050 16.94 10.69 23.06
N PRO A 1051 18.01 11.31 23.61
CA PRO A 1051 19.33 11.33 22.98
C PRO A 1051 19.94 9.93 22.76
N GLU A 1052 19.60 8.94 23.61
CA GLU A 1052 20.07 7.56 23.45
C GLU A 1052 19.59 6.92 22.13
N ALA A 1053 18.49 7.41 21.56
CA ALA A 1053 17.98 6.94 20.28
C ALA A 1053 19.00 7.13 19.13
N PHE A 1054 19.85 8.18 19.18
CA PHE A 1054 20.91 8.40 18.19
C PHE A 1054 21.91 7.23 18.15
N HIS A 1055 22.41 6.81 19.31
CA HIS A 1055 23.34 5.68 19.41
C HIS A 1055 22.68 4.34 19.09
N ALA A 1056 21.39 4.17 19.42
CA ALA A 1056 20.62 3.00 19.03
C ALA A 1056 20.46 2.90 17.50
N ILE A 1057 20.16 4.02 16.82
CA ILE A 1057 20.11 4.09 15.35
C ILE A 1057 21.44 3.68 14.74
N LEU A 1058 22.56 4.26 15.20
CA LEU A 1058 23.90 3.88 14.72
C LEU A 1058 24.20 2.39 14.91
N SER A 1059 23.89 1.85 16.10
CA SER A 1059 24.13 0.44 16.42
C SER A 1059 23.31 -0.54 15.57
N GLU A 1060 22.07 -0.19 15.21
CA GLU A 1060 21.27 -1.01 14.29
C GLU A 1060 21.71 -0.84 12.83
N LEU A 1061 22.02 0.39 12.39
CA LEU A 1061 22.54 0.65 11.04
C LEU A 1061 23.86 -0.10 10.79
N ASP A 1062 24.77 -0.14 11.77
CA ASP A 1062 26.02 -0.91 11.67
C ASP A 1062 25.76 -2.42 11.59
N ARG A 1063 24.76 -2.94 12.33
CA ARG A 1063 24.37 -4.36 12.27
C ARG A 1063 23.75 -4.78 10.94
N ILE A 1064 22.96 -3.90 10.32
CA ILE A 1064 22.39 -4.12 8.98
C ILE A 1064 23.46 -3.91 7.89
N GLY A 1065 24.35 -2.94 8.10
CA GLY A 1065 25.39 -2.51 7.16
C GLY A 1065 26.55 -3.48 6.92
N ASP A 1066 26.64 -4.57 7.70
CA ASP A 1066 27.72 -5.56 7.61
C ASP A 1066 27.81 -6.24 6.21
N ARG A 1067 26.75 -6.20 5.36
CA ARG A 1067 26.85 -6.67 3.96
C ARG A 1067 26.13 -5.91 2.82
N SER A 1068 25.04 -5.14 2.99
CA SER A 1068 24.27 -4.72 1.77
C SER A 1068 23.35 -3.49 1.78
N SER A 1069 23.09 -2.79 2.89
CA SER A 1069 21.97 -1.80 2.93
C SER A 1069 22.29 -0.34 2.55
N LEU A 1070 23.56 0.08 2.55
CA LEU A 1070 23.99 1.46 2.23
C LEU A 1070 25.25 1.52 1.33
N LYS A 1071 25.54 0.44 0.59
CA LYS A 1071 26.51 0.43 -0.52
C LYS A 1071 25.78 -0.03 -1.77
N MET A 1072 25.49 0.85 -2.72
CA MET A 1072 26.44 1.27 -3.77
C MET A 1072 27.03 0.08 -4.54
N SER A 1073 26.30 -0.40 -5.55
CA SER A 1073 26.83 -1.34 -6.54
C SER A 1073 27.72 -0.60 -7.54
N ALA A 1074 29.01 -0.47 -7.21
CA ALA A 1074 30.04 -0.23 -8.20
C ALA A 1074 30.37 -1.56 -8.92
N ALA A 1075 29.49 -1.97 -9.83
CA ALA A 1075 29.84 -2.85 -10.95
C ALA A 1075 29.85 -1.95 -12.20
N GLY A 1076 30.95 -1.76 -12.91
CA GLY A 1076 32.01 -2.72 -13.16
C GLY A 1076 32.02 -3.05 -14.65
N SER A 1077 32.03 -2.01 -15.49
CA SER A 1077 32.09 -2.15 -16.95
C SER A 1077 33.48 -2.61 -17.37
N GLY A 1078 33.58 -3.89 -17.72
CA GLY A 1078 34.60 -4.43 -18.62
C GLY A 1078 33.95 -4.75 -19.96
#